data_AF-A0A961MRW1-F1
#
_entry.id   AF-A0A961MRW1-F1
#
_cell.length_a   1.000
_cell.length_b   1.000
_cell.length_c   1.000
_cell.angle_alpha   90.00
_cell.angle_beta   90.00
_cell.angle_gamma   90.00
#
_symmetry.space_group_name_H-M   'P 1'
#
loop_
_entity.id
_entity.type
_entity.pdbx_description
1 polymer ?
#
loop_
_entity_poly.entity_id
_entity_poly.type
_entity_poly.pdbx_seq_one_letter_code
_entity_poly.pdbx_strand_id
1 'polypeptide(L)'
;MTSDPRTLPPMQVFRDVLAGPSPNRQTPGVLWPDFDMQENARLWRKSKPRCPCPEIDGRNARIIEEPGVFVSMHDLHFGHIVSETVSRIPQSLAQAPGLPLYFSAKPDMDAAQPSAVFRAIMEWLNVPMDRVRFIREPTLFRELHVAVQAEHLDGPAPPDEYLDLLEARIKGNLEPTRPEGIVFVSRAQLGPESEQTAAERYLAFCLERLGVRVVHPETLTLPQQMRVYAGAKHLVFSEGSAIHGRQLLGRIDQHISVLRRRFRSHIAQHQIEPRCTSLTYVPCFKGALSFPWPEGFPRNISTCSEYRLGPVFEHFESLGIPLRQVWKQRVYERTRDDDILAWIRALYNPRVAHWVKHRHPPEFLLAQFEQQGLGHLRDQAASLIGAVQKIPGLGVPAVKTGAPSPPRENAADILCIGAPRAMTTWLHRTLAAHPDASAMPDLGPIPHDTKGARFWTDNHHRGAEWYRVVTRPRDDRRMSLDVSPGYALMDETAIAECKALNPTARVIYILRDPLARAISAIRAQVTGAATPAQNPIIHHDAGFLALCDRLQLRAHSDYTAHVARWRKAYPGLIILDSRDIAANPIASARRIASVCGLMAGRMNQAEAARFETCARRVVSASSHIPLDPDCVHFLQGMLWQTREAARRDLGLSLAEGDAILAAC
;
A
#
# COMPACT_ATOMS: atom_id res chain seq x y z
N MET A 1 2.30 13.44 -30.00
CA MET A 1 3.58 14.15 -30.20
C MET A 1 4.61 13.49 -29.32
N THR A 2 5.54 12.75 -29.90
CA THR A 2 6.63 12.08 -29.17
C THR A 2 7.64 13.12 -28.71
N SER A 3 7.59 13.50 -27.44
CA SER A 3 8.56 14.40 -26.82
C SER A 3 9.96 13.77 -26.84
N ASP A 4 10.98 14.57 -27.18
CA ASP A 4 12.38 14.16 -27.07
C ASP A 4 12.67 13.71 -25.62
N PRO A 5 13.12 12.47 -25.38
CA PRO A 5 13.38 11.96 -24.03
C PRO A 5 14.47 12.74 -23.28
N ARG A 6 15.18 13.66 -23.94
CA ARG A 6 16.25 14.48 -23.35
C ARG A 6 15.78 15.78 -22.73
N THR A 7 14.56 16.24 -23.05
CA THR A 7 14.06 17.57 -22.64
C THR A 7 12.92 17.49 -21.63
N LEU A 8 12.89 18.44 -20.69
CA LEU A 8 11.79 18.61 -19.75
C LEU A 8 10.63 19.36 -20.44
N PRO A 9 9.37 18.90 -20.29
CA PRO A 9 8.22 19.71 -20.71
C PRO A 9 8.18 21.02 -19.89
N PRO A 10 7.70 22.14 -20.46
CA PRO A 10 7.49 23.38 -19.71
C PRO A 10 6.64 23.14 -18.45
N MET A 11 6.86 23.98 -17.42
CA MET A 11 5.99 23.97 -16.24
C MET A 11 4.53 24.17 -16.64
N GLN A 12 3.64 23.38 -16.05
CA GLN A 12 2.20 23.56 -16.23
C GLN A 12 1.72 24.67 -15.31
N VAL A 13 0.81 25.51 -15.81
CA VAL A 13 0.16 26.58 -15.05
C VAL A 13 -1.32 26.26 -14.95
N PHE A 14 -1.84 26.24 -13.73
CA PHE A 14 -3.24 26.00 -13.44
C PHE A 14 -3.83 27.20 -12.72
N ARG A 15 -5.12 27.45 -12.94
CA ARG A 15 -5.87 28.54 -12.31
C ARG A 15 -6.96 28.00 -11.40
N ASP A 16 -7.25 28.75 -10.33
CA ASP A 16 -8.27 28.43 -9.34
C ASP A 16 -8.16 26.98 -8.81
N VAL A 17 -6.95 26.62 -8.35
CA VAL A 17 -6.61 25.27 -7.89
C VAL A 17 -6.76 25.17 -6.38
N LEU A 18 -7.52 24.16 -5.93
CA LEU A 18 -7.65 23.87 -4.51
C LEU A 18 -6.54 22.91 -4.06
N ALA A 19 -5.81 23.31 -3.02
CA ALA A 19 -4.83 22.49 -2.34
C ALA A 19 -5.15 22.38 -0.84
N GLY A 20 -4.58 21.39 -0.17
CA GLY A 20 -4.88 21.10 1.21
C GLY A 20 -3.77 20.30 1.90
N PRO A 21 -3.96 19.98 3.19
CA PRO A 21 -2.97 19.23 3.94
C PRO A 21 -2.78 17.82 3.36
N SER A 22 -1.55 17.31 3.44
CA SER A 22 -1.21 15.96 3.01
C SER A 22 -1.34 14.99 4.19
N PRO A 23 -2.31 14.06 4.21
CA PRO A 23 -2.45 13.12 5.33
C PRO A 23 -1.33 12.07 5.36
N ASN A 24 -0.76 11.74 4.20
CA ASN A 24 0.29 10.73 4.07
C ASN A 24 1.08 10.91 2.76
N ARG A 25 2.15 10.10 2.61
CA ARG A 25 3.11 10.12 1.49
C ARG A 25 2.59 9.74 0.11
N GLN A 26 1.32 9.37 0.01
CA GLN A 26 0.66 8.99 -1.23
C GLN A 26 -0.28 10.09 -1.72
N THR A 27 -0.68 11.02 -0.86
CA THR A 27 -1.65 12.07 -1.20
C THR A 27 -1.01 13.44 -1.01
N PRO A 28 -0.36 14.00 -2.05
CA PRO A 28 0.30 15.31 -1.99
C PRO A 28 -0.69 16.48 -1.86
N GLY A 29 -2.01 16.26 -1.90
CA GLY A 29 -3.00 17.23 -1.43
C GLY A 29 -3.30 18.39 -2.39
N VAL A 30 -3.14 18.22 -3.70
CA VAL A 30 -3.56 19.23 -4.70
C VAL A 30 -4.60 18.65 -5.66
N LEU A 31 -5.74 19.33 -5.78
CA LEU A 31 -6.83 18.97 -6.67
C LEU A 31 -6.62 19.63 -8.04
N TRP A 32 -5.78 19.01 -8.86
CA TRP A 32 -5.54 19.46 -10.24
C TRP A 32 -6.81 19.36 -11.12
N PRO A 33 -7.08 20.34 -12.00
CA PRO A 33 -8.13 20.22 -13.02
C PRO A 33 -7.95 18.97 -13.89
N ASP A 34 -9.05 18.30 -14.23
CA ASP A 34 -9.04 17.02 -14.95
C ASP A 34 -8.04 16.02 -14.35
N PHE A 35 -8.05 15.90 -13.02
CA PHE A 35 -7.02 15.21 -12.22
C PHE A 35 -6.55 13.87 -12.82
N ASP A 36 -7.48 13.03 -13.26
CA ASP A 36 -7.15 11.70 -13.79
C ASP A 36 -6.41 11.72 -15.13
N MET A 37 -6.54 12.82 -15.89
CA MET A 37 -5.87 13.05 -17.17
C MET A 37 -4.49 13.72 -17.00
N GLN A 38 -4.15 14.22 -15.81
CA GLN A 38 -2.88 14.89 -15.58
C GLN A 38 -1.73 13.89 -15.45
N GLU A 39 -0.68 14.05 -16.26
CA GLU A 39 0.54 13.23 -16.14
C GLU A 39 1.62 13.97 -15.35
N ASN A 40 2.02 15.17 -15.81
CA ASN A 40 3.19 15.88 -15.27
C ASN A 40 2.98 16.44 -13.84
N ALA A 41 1.76 16.82 -13.49
CA ALA A 41 1.44 17.40 -12.17
C ALA A 41 1.27 16.37 -11.04
N ARG A 42 1.09 15.08 -11.38
CA ARG A 42 0.81 14.02 -10.40
C ARG A 42 2.08 13.43 -9.78
N LEU A 43 1.91 12.73 -8.67
CA LEU A 43 2.96 11.90 -8.05
C LEU A 43 3.01 10.54 -8.73
N TRP A 44 4.17 10.19 -9.29
CA TRP A 44 4.42 8.91 -9.94
C TRP A 44 5.37 8.03 -9.11
N ARG A 45 5.17 6.71 -9.19
CA ARG A 45 6.16 5.68 -8.79
C ARG A 45 5.99 4.48 -9.70
N LYS A 46 7.07 3.78 -10.04
CA LYS A 46 7.01 2.58 -10.91
C LYS A 46 6.27 2.83 -12.23
N SER A 47 6.46 4.02 -12.78
CA SER A 47 5.84 4.50 -14.02
C SER A 47 4.30 4.42 -13.98
N LYS A 48 3.71 4.66 -12.81
CA LYS A 48 2.27 4.78 -12.62
C LYS A 48 1.94 5.93 -11.67
N PRO A 49 0.83 6.66 -11.90
CA PRO A 49 0.35 7.62 -10.91
C PRO A 49 0.00 6.89 -9.62
N ARG A 50 0.47 7.42 -8.49
CA ARG A 50 0.25 6.83 -7.16
C ARG A 50 -0.71 7.62 -6.30
N CYS A 51 -0.89 8.91 -6.58
CA CYS A 51 -1.77 9.74 -5.79
C CYS A 51 -3.24 9.59 -6.23
N PRO A 52 -4.16 9.27 -5.30
CA PRO A 52 -5.58 9.42 -5.54
C PRO A 52 -5.94 10.91 -5.67
N CYS A 53 -7.07 11.20 -6.32
CA CYS A 53 -7.65 12.54 -6.33
C CYS A 53 -7.96 12.95 -4.88
N PRO A 54 -7.44 14.08 -4.38
CA PRO A 54 -7.64 14.46 -2.99
C PRO A 54 -9.05 15.01 -2.76
N GLU A 55 -9.67 14.64 -1.64
CA GLU A 55 -10.90 15.26 -1.16
C GLU A 55 -10.54 16.49 -0.31
N ILE A 56 -10.87 17.69 -0.79
CA ILE A 56 -10.55 18.96 -0.12
C ILE A 56 -11.82 19.79 -0.01
N ASP A 57 -12.20 20.21 1.20
CA ASP A 57 -13.35 21.10 1.41
C ASP A 57 -12.97 22.56 1.12
N GLY A 58 -13.47 23.09 0.01
CA GLY A 58 -13.17 24.45 -0.45
C GLY A 58 -14.00 25.57 0.18
N ARG A 59 -15.01 25.27 1.00
CA ARG A 59 -15.99 26.28 1.47
C ARG A 59 -15.38 27.45 2.24
N ASN A 60 -14.32 27.18 3.01
CA ASN A 60 -13.58 28.17 3.79
C ASN A 60 -12.08 28.16 3.42
N ALA A 61 -11.76 27.88 2.16
CA ALA A 61 -10.37 27.82 1.73
C ALA A 61 -9.71 29.20 1.85
N ARG A 62 -8.50 29.23 2.42
CA ARG A 62 -7.65 30.42 2.37
C ARG A 62 -7.33 30.75 0.92
N ILE A 63 -7.48 32.00 0.51
CA ILE A 63 -7.19 32.40 -0.88
C ILE A 63 -5.76 32.94 -0.95
N ILE A 64 -5.01 32.47 -1.94
CA ILE A 64 -3.71 33.02 -2.35
C ILE A 64 -3.90 33.63 -3.73
N GLU A 65 -3.80 34.96 -3.79
CA GLU A 65 -3.98 35.74 -5.02
C GLU A 65 -2.70 35.76 -5.86
N GLU A 66 -1.53 35.68 -5.21
CA GLU A 66 -0.23 35.70 -5.88
C GLU A 66 0.15 34.33 -6.48
N PRO A 67 0.85 34.30 -7.63
CA PRO A 67 1.32 33.05 -8.21
C PRO A 67 2.31 32.31 -7.31
N GLY A 68 2.20 30.98 -7.28
CA GLY A 68 3.12 30.10 -6.55
C GLY A 68 3.51 28.87 -7.35
N VAL A 69 4.54 28.14 -6.88
CA VAL A 69 4.94 26.86 -7.45
C VAL A 69 4.67 25.74 -6.45
N PHE A 70 3.86 24.76 -6.81
CA PHE A 70 3.75 23.53 -6.03
C PHE A 70 4.91 22.59 -6.34
N VAL A 71 5.65 22.20 -5.30
CA VAL A 71 6.79 21.28 -5.45
C VAL A 71 6.39 19.86 -5.08
N SER A 72 5.99 19.62 -3.83
CA SER A 72 5.63 18.28 -3.34
C SER A 72 4.98 18.38 -1.96
N MET A 73 4.95 17.30 -1.20
CA MET A 73 4.67 17.36 0.23
C MET A 73 5.96 17.43 1.07
N HIS A 74 5.84 17.94 2.29
CA HIS A 74 6.87 17.84 3.32
C HIS A 74 6.92 16.41 3.87
N ASP A 75 8.02 15.71 3.59
CA ASP A 75 8.30 14.37 4.08
C ASP A 75 9.43 14.40 5.13
N LEU A 76 9.52 13.35 5.94
CA LEU A 76 10.57 13.16 6.96
C LEU A 76 11.63 12.15 6.51
N HIS A 77 11.38 11.40 5.43
CA HIS A 77 12.27 10.34 4.98
C HIS A 77 13.20 10.82 3.86
N PHE A 78 14.51 10.85 4.12
CA PHE A 78 15.56 11.29 3.20
C PHE A 78 15.39 10.76 1.76
N GLY A 79 15.27 9.44 1.58
CA GLY A 79 15.17 8.85 0.25
C GLY A 79 13.94 9.29 -0.55
N HIS A 80 12.82 9.59 0.13
CA HIS A 80 11.59 10.06 -0.49
C HIS A 80 11.69 11.54 -0.88
N ILE A 81 12.29 12.37 -0.01
CA ILE A 81 12.56 13.78 -0.36
C ILE A 81 13.43 13.83 -1.62
N VAL A 82 14.55 13.10 -1.64
CA VAL A 82 15.46 13.13 -2.78
C VAL A 82 14.82 12.55 -4.04
N SER A 83 14.11 11.42 -3.95
CA SER A 83 13.58 10.75 -5.14
C SER A 83 12.28 11.35 -5.68
N GLU A 84 11.57 12.16 -4.91
CA GLU A 84 10.20 12.58 -5.26
C GLU A 84 9.95 14.08 -5.09
N THR A 85 10.67 14.75 -4.20
CA THR A 85 10.56 16.20 -3.97
C THR A 85 11.62 16.96 -4.77
N VAL A 86 12.88 16.54 -4.71
CA VAL A 86 14.00 17.23 -5.37
C VAL A 86 13.83 17.27 -6.89
N SER A 87 13.19 16.26 -7.47
CA SER A 87 13.02 16.13 -8.91
C SER A 87 12.22 17.24 -9.60
N ARG A 88 11.53 18.08 -8.82
CA ARG A 88 10.78 19.25 -9.31
C ARG A 88 11.51 20.57 -9.06
N ILE A 89 12.49 20.60 -8.17
CA ILE A 89 13.11 21.84 -7.67
C ILE A 89 13.99 22.52 -8.73
N PRO A 90 14.95 21.86 -9.41
CA PRO A 90 15.82 22.53 -10.38
C PRO A 90 15.04 23.25 -11.49
N GLN A 91 14.05 22.58 -12.09
CA GLN A 91 13.19 23.19 -13.11
C GLN A 91 12.36 24.35 -12.54
N SER A 92 11.75 24.17 -11.37
CA SER A 92 10.95 25.21 -10.71
C SER A 92 11.75 26.49 -10.48
N LEU A 93 13.01 26.36 -10.04
CA LEU A 93 13.88 27.50 -9.80
C LEU A 93 14.37 28.15 -11.10
N ALA A 94 14.55 27.37 -12.16
CA ALA A 94 15.01 27.88 -13.46
C ALA A 94 13.92 28.64 -14.20
N GLN A 95 12.68 28.12 -14.21
CA GLN A 95 11.56 28.72 -14.95
C GLN A 95 10.74 29.72 -14.11
N ALA A 96 10.78 29.60 -12.77
CA ALA A 96 10.09 30.50 -11.84
C ALA A 96 11.01 30.98 -10.68
N PRO A 97 12.11 31.71 -10.98
CA PRO A 97 13.13 32.07 -10.00
C PRO A 97 12.63 32.99 -8.88
N GLY A 98 11.53 33.73 -9.08
CA GLY A 98 10.97 34.66 -8.08
C GLY A 98 9.78 34.13 -7.27
N LEU A 99 9.17 33.01 -7.67
CA LEU A 99 7.92 32.57 -7.06
C LEU A 99 8.13 31.78 -5.75
N PRO A 100 7.22 31.88 -4.78
CA PRO A 100 7.22 31.04 -3.58
C PRO A 100 7.03 29.56 -3.92
N LEU A 101 7.73 28.69 -3.19
CA LEU A 101 7.67 27.24 -3.34
C LEU A 101 6.77 26.65 -2.24
N TYR A 102 5.66 26.03 -2.65
CA TYR A 102 4.68 25.45 -1.76
C TYR A 102 4.88 23.94 -1.61
N PHE A 103 4.79 23.51 -0.36
CA PHE A 103 4.79 22.11 0.03
C PHE A 103 3.55 21.80 0.86
N SER A 104 2.78 20.78 0.51
CA SER A 104 1.71 20.33 1.41
C SER A 104 2.30 19.68 2.66
N ALA A 105 1.64 19.83 3.80
CA ALA A 105 2.12 19.30 5.07
C ALA A 105 0.98 18.73 5.89
N LYS A 106 1.32 17.95 6.92
CA LYS A 106 0.34 17.56 7.91
C LYS A 106 -0.15 18.78 8.70
N PRO A 107 -1.42 18.81 9.14
CA PRO A 107 -1.96 19.96 9.88
C PRO A 107 -1.18 20.30 11.15
N ASP A 108 -0.61 19.30 11.81
CA ASP A 108 0.13 19.40 13.09
C ASP A 108 1.63 19.73 12.93
N MET A 109 2.14 19.87 11.71
CA MET A 109 3.55 20.17 11.44
C MET A 109 3.93 21.59 11.85
N ASP A 110 5.03 21.79 12.57
CA ASP A 110 5.54 23.15 12.87
C ASP A 110 6.23 23.77 11.65
N ALA A 111 5.50 24.63 10.95
CA ALA A 111 5.97 25.31 9.75
C ALA A 111 7.19 26.23 9.98
N ALA A 112 7.42 26.70 11.22
CA ALA A 112 8.59 27.50 11.56
C ALA A 112 9.86 26.65 11.70
N GLN A 113 9.69 25.34 11.95
CA GLN A 113 10.78 24.40 12.20
C GLN A 113 10.63 23.14 11.34
N PRO A 114 10.82 23.23 10.01
CA PRO A 114 10.84 22.05 9.15
C PRO A 114 11.97 21.11 9.56
N SER A 115 11.81 19.84 9.21
CA SER A 115 12.78 18.80 9.62
C SER A 115 14.21 19.12 9.18
N ALA A 116 15.20 18.77 10.01
CA ALA A 116 16.61 19.06 9.73
C ALA A 116 17.07 18.48 8.37
N VAL A 117 16.57 17.30 8.00
CA VAL A 117 16.86 16.68 6.70
C VAL A 117 16.27 17.47 5.53
N PHE A 118 15.04 17.97 5.66
CA PHE A 118 14.41 18.80 4.65
C PHE A 118 15.21 20.10 4.46
N ARG A 119 15.56 20.77 5.57
CA ARG A 119 16.35 22.00 5.56
C ARG A 119 17.71 21.78 4.89
N ALA A 120 18.44 20.74 5.29
CA ALA A 120 19.75 20.44 4.72
C ALA A 120 19.69 20.22 3.20
N ILE A 121 18.64 19.57 2.68
CA ILE A 121 18.44 19.37 1.24
C ILE A 121 18.11 20.69 0.53
N MET A 122 17.24 21.53 1.12
CA MET A 122 16.95 22.86 0.55
C MET A 122 18.21 23.72 0.48
N GLU A 123 18.99 23.76 1.55
CA GLU A 123 20.29 24.45 1.62
C GLU A 123 21.27 23.89 0.57
N TRP A 124 21.37 22.57 0.44
CA TRP A 124 22.20 21.92 -0.59
C TRP A 124 21.80 22.30 -2.01
N LEU A 125 20.52 22.53 -2.27
CA LEU A 125 20.02 22.96 -3.59
C LEU A 125 20.03 24.50 -3.77
N ASN A 126 20.60 25.23 -2.79
CA ASN A 126 20.61 26.68 -2.73
C ASN A 126 19.20 27.29 -2.80
N VAL A 127 18.22 26.65 -2.15
CA VAL A 127 16.84 27.13 -2.03
C VAL A 127 16.73 28.05 -0.81
N PRO A 128 16.39 29.34 -0.99
CA PRO A 128 16.16 30.26 0.12
C PRO A 128 14.96 29.81 0.97
N MET A 129 15.14 29.65 2.28
CA MET A 129 14.07 29.16 3.16
C MET A 129 12.90 30.15 3.28
N ASP A 130 13.13 31.43 3.05
CA ASP A 130 12.10 32.47 2.97
C ASP A 130 11.23 32.37 1.71
N ARG A 131 11.57 31.51 0.74
CA ARG A 131 10.70 31.13 -0.39
C ARG A 131 9.84 29.91 -0.10
N VAL A 132 10.14 29.14 0.93
CA VAL A 132 9.42 27.91 1.26
C VAL A 132 8.13 28.24 2.02
N ARG A 133 7.01 27.66 1.59
CA ARG A 133 5.68 27.81 2.22
C ARG A 133 5.05 26.45 2.41
N PHE A 134 4.24 26.29 3.46
CA PHE A 134 3.58 25.03 3.78
C PHE A 134 2.06 25.16 3.73
N ILE A 135 1.41 24.26 3.00
CA ILE A 135 -0.06 24.17 2.91
C ILE A 135 -0.53 23.21 4.00
N ARG A 136 -1.18 23.75 5.05
CA ARG A 136 -1.65 23.01 6.23
C ARG A 136 -3.17 23.02 6.40
N GLU A 137 -3.85 23.83 5.59
CA GLU A 137 -5.29 24.03 5.57
C GLU A 137 -5.78 24.11 4.11
N PRO A 138 -7.07 23.87 3.84
CA PRO A 138 -7.62 24.09 2.51
C PRO A 138 -7.27 25.50 1.99
N THR A 139 -6.64 25.56 0.83
CA THR A 139 -6.08 26.78 0.24
C THR A 139 -6.41 26.81 -1.25
N LEU A 140 -7.09 27.86 -1.70
CA LEU A 140 -7.37 28.13 -3.10
C LEU A 140 -6.27 29.02 -3.68
N PHE A 141 -5.59 28.55 -4.72
CA PHE A 141 -4.60 29.31 -5.47
C PHE A 141 -5.23 29.86 -6.74
N ARG A 142 -5.14 31.18 -6.95
CA ARG A 142 -5.55 31.76 -8.24
C ARG A 142 -4.68 31.31 -9.39
N GLU A 143 -3.39 31.15 -9.14
CA GLU A 143 -2.44 30.62 -10.10
C GLU A 143 -1.40 29.74 -9.40
N LEU A 144 -1.30 28.49 -9.84
CA LEU A 144 -0.37 27.50 -9.28
C LEU A 144 0.40 26.82 -10.42
N HIS A 145 1.72 26.93 -10.34
CA HIS A 145 2.65 26.36 -11.29
C HIS A 145 3.15 25.01 -10.77
N VAL A 146 3.46 24.08 -11.66
CA VAL A 146 4.05 22.79 -11.29
C VAL A 146 5.00 22.31 -12.40
N ALA A 147 6.22 21.95 -12.01
CA ALA A 147 7.20 21.29 -12.89
C ALA A 147 6.71 19.87 -13.27
N VAL A 148 7.49 19.10 -14.03
CA VAL A 148 7.30 17.64 -14.11
C VAL A 148 8.08 16.95 -13.00
N GLN A 149 7.68 15.74 -12.61
CA GLN A 149 8.53 14.88 -11.80
C GLN A 149 9.65 14.30 -12.67
N ALA A 150 10.80 14.99 -12.75
CA ALA A 150 11.90 14.61 -13.64
C ALA A 150 12.50 13.23 -13.34
N GLU A 151 12.41 12.78 -12.10
CA GLU A 151 12.73 11.42 -11.67
C GLU A 151 11.75 10.98 -10.57
N HIS A 152 11.42 9.69 -10.54
CA HIS A 152 10.57 9.08 -9.52
C HIS A 152 11.05 7.68 -9.14
N LEU A 153 10.65 7.19 -7.96
CA LEU A 153 11.04 5.87 -7.46
C LEU A 153 10.71 4.75 -8.46
N ASP A 154 11.71 3.91 -8.75
CA ASP A 154 11.64 2.82 -9.73
C ASP A 154 11.12 3.28 -11.11
N GLY A 155 11.47 4.51 -11.53
CA GLY A 155 11.04 5.14 -12.78
C GLY A 155 12.02 5.09 -13.94
N PRO A 156 11.72 5.75 -15.07
CA PRO A 156 12.66 5.91 -16.16
C PRO A 156 13.87 6.75 -15.75
N ALA A 157 14.90 6.75 -16.60
CA ALA A 157 16.07 7.61 -16.39
C ALA A 157 15.67 9.10 -16.47
N PRO A 158 16.28 9.97 -15.65
CA PRO A 158 16.07 11.41 -15.74
C PRO A 158 16.51 11.98 -17.10
N PRO A 159 15.84 13.02 -17.62
CA PRO A 159 16.30 13.75 -18.79
C PRO A 159 17.64 14.46 -18.55
N ASP A 160 18.45 14.61 -19.61
CA ASP A 160 19.73 15.33 -19.54
C ASP A 160 19.55 16.78 -19.08
N GLU A 161 18.50 17.45 -19.56
CA GLU A 161 18.19 18.82 -19.15
C GLU A 161 17.98 18.95 -17.63
N TYR A 162 17.39 17.94 -16.99
CA TYR A 162 17.26 17.93 -15.53
C TYR A 162 18.62 17.81 -14.84
N LEU A 163 19.51 16.97 -15.37
CA LEU A 163 20.86 16.80 -14.82
C LEU A 163 21.69 18.09 -14.98
N ASP A 164 21.60 18.76 -16.13
CA ASP A 164 22.23 20.06 -16.38
C ASP A 164 21.77 21.11 -15.35
N LEU A 165 20.46 21.20 -15.13
CA LEU A 165 19.88 22.10 -14.13
C LEU A 165 20.37 21.76 -12.72
N LEU A 166 20.34 20.48 -12.33
CA LEU A 166 20.82 20.03 -11.02
C LEU A 166 22.30 20.39 -10.81
N GLU A 167 23.15 20.12 -11.81
CA GLU A 167 24.59 20.43 -11.78
C GLU A 167 24.84 21.92 -11.63
N ALA A 168 24.14 22.74 -12.40
CA ALA A 168 24.21 24.19 -12.28
C ALA A 168 23.82 24.68 -10.87
N ARG A 169 22.81 24.06 -10.24
CA ARG A 169 22.36 24.41 -8.88
C ARG A 169 23.39 24.12 -7.80
N ILE A 170 24.13 23.02 -7.94
CA ILE A 170 25.07 22.55 -6.90
C ILE A 170 26.55 22.88 -7.20
N LYS A 171 26.83 23.50 -8.36
CA LYS A 171 28.21 23.76 -8.83
C LYS A 171 29.11 24.44 -7.81
N GLY A 172 28.58 25.37 -7.02
CA GLY A 172 29.34 26.11 -6.00
C GLY A 172 29.57 25.34 -4.69
N ASN A 173 28.94 24.17 -4.51
CA ASN A 173 28.98 23.42 -3.25
C ASN A 173 30.09 22.35 -3.22
N LEU A 174 30.63 22.01 -4.40
CA LEU A 174 31.63 20.98 -4.61
C LEU A 174 32.96 21.62 -5.03
N GLU A 175 34.04 21.23 -4.36
CA GLU A 175 35.39 21.58 -4.81
C GLU A 175 35.72 20.79 -6.09
N PRO A 176 36.28 21.43 -7.14
CA PRO A 176 36.75 20.73 -8.33
C PRO A 176 37.83 19.73 -7.93
N THR A 177 37.50 18.45 -7.89
CA THR A 177 38.39 17.38 -7.47
C THR A 177 38.18 16.19 -8.40
N ARG A 178 39.28 15.57 -8.82
CA ARG A 178 39.21 14.33 -9.58
C ARG A 178 38.79 13.20 -8.63
N PRO A 179 37.74 12.43 -8.94
CA PRO A 179 37.36 11.31 -8.10
C PRO A 179 38.47 10.26 -8.05
N GLU A 180 38.87 9.85 -6.85
CA GLU A 180 39.97 8.91 -6.59
C GLU A 180 39.60 7.90 -5.50
N GLY A 181 40.32 6.78 -5.45
CA GLY A 181 40.17 5.76 -4.41
C GLY A 181 38.81 5.05 -4.37
N ILE A 182 38.62 4.28 -3.30
CA ILE A 182 37.45 3.44 -3.07
C ILE A 182 36.80 3.86 -1.75
N VAL A 183 35.50 4.12 -1.78
CA VAL A 183 34.70 4.40 -0.59
C VAL A 183 33.63 3.33 -0.44
N PHE A 184 33.59 2.69 0.72
CA PHE A 184 32.50 1.80 1.12
C PHE A 184 31.51 2.56 2.01
N VAL A 185 30.30 2.74 1.51
CA VAL A 185 29.20 3.39 2.22
C VAL A 185 28.44 2.34 3.00
N SER A 186 28.79 2.22 4.28
CA SER A 186 28.23 1.24 5.20
C SER A 186 26.97 1.76 5.88
N ARG A 187 26.11 0.82 6.29
CA ARG A 187 24.90 1.05 7.11
C ARG A 187 25.05 0.43 8.51
N ALA A 188 26.23 -0.07 8.85
CA ALA A 188 26.47 -0.88 10.05
C ALA A 188 26.41 -0.12 11.39
N GLN A 189 26.29 1.21 11.36
CA GLN A 189 26.06 2.04 12.55
C GLN A 189 24.60 2.46 12.73
N LEU A 190 23.72 2.12 11.79
CA LEU A 190 22.29 2.31 11.99
C LEU A 190 21.80 1.41 13.12
N GLY A 191 20.90 1.96 13.93
CA GLY A 191 20.32 1.23 15.04
C GLY A 191 19.53 -0.01 14.59
N PRO A 192 19.25 -0.93 15.52
CA PRO A 192 18.50 -2.16 15.26
C PRO A 192 17.09 -1.95 14.69
N GLU A 193 16.55 -0.74 14.80
CA GLU A 193 15.30 -0.31 14.17
C GLU A 193 15.36 -0.18 12.64
N SER A 194 16.57 -0.16 12.07
CA SER A 194 16.80 -0.10 10.64
C SER A 194 17.02 -1.50 10.06
N GLU A 195 16.68 -1.69 8.79
CA GLU A 195 17.00 -2.92 8.06
C GLU A 195 18.53 -3.06 7.91
N GLN A 196 19.07 -4.20 8.32
CA GLN A 196 20.52 -4.48 8.43
C GLN A 196 20.97 -5.71 7.64
N THR A 197 22.29 -5.82 7.42
CA THR A 197 22.96 -7.04 6.95
C THR A 197 23.89 -7.54 8.05
N ALA A 198 23.69 -8.77 8.50
CA ALA A 198 24.50 -9.38 9.56
C ALA A 198 25.98 -9.45 9.17
N ALA A 199 26.86 -9.18 10.13
CA ALA A 199 28.32 -9.11 9.99
C ALA A 199 28.86 -8.03 9.03
N GLU A 200 28.05 -7.03 8.65
CA GLU A 200 28.58 -5.90 7.85
C GLU A 200 29.67 -5.14 8.60
N ARG A 201 29.60 -5.05 9.94
CA ARG A 201 30.68 -4.45 10.76
C ARG A 201 32.02 -5.14 10.55
N TYR A 202 32.02 -6.46 10.41
CA TYR A 202 33.24 -7.23 10.15
C TYR A 202 33.75 -7.01 8.72
N LEU A 203 32.85 -6.95 7.74
CA LEU A 203 33.20 -6.56 6.37
C LEU A 203 33.85 -5.17 6.34
N ALA A 204 33.21 -4.16 6.95
CA ALA A 204 33.74 -2.81 7.08
C ALA A 204 35.14 -2.80 7.70
N PHE A 205 35.32 -3.48 8.83
CA PHE A 205 36.62 -3.62 9.50
C PHE A 205 37.70 -4.22 8.58
N CYS A 206 37.38 -5.29 7.84
CA CYS A 206 38.31 -5.89 6.90
C CYS A 206 38.67 -4.93 5.74
N LEU A 207 37.71 -4.17 5.24
CA LEU A 207 37.91 -3.17 4.19
C LEU A 207 38.80 -2.01 4.68
N GLU A 208 38.57 -1.49 5.89
CA GLU A 208 39.42 -0.47 6.51
C GLU A 208 40.87 -0.94 6.66
N ARG A 209 41.07 -2.19 7.10
CA ARG A 209 42.42 -2.80 7.19
C ARG A 209 43.13 -2.92 5.85
N LEU A 210 42.39 -2.96 4.75
CA LEU A 210 42.90 -2.99 3.38
C LEU A 210 42.98 -1.59 2.75
N GLY A 211 42.79 -0.53 3.54
CA GLY A 211 42.92 0.86 3.08
C GLY A 211 41.69 1.42 2.37
N VAL A 212 40.56 0.72 2.37
CA VAL A 212 39.29 1.24 1.84
C VAL A 212 38.72 2.23 2.84
N ARG A 213 38.31 3.40 2.36
CA ARG A 213 37.64 4.40 3.21
C ARG A 213 36.20 3.96 3.48
N VAL A 214 35.91 3.57 4.72
CA VAL A 214 34.53 3.27 5.14
C VAL A 214 33.87 4.54 5.67
N VAL A 215 32.63 4.79 5.26
CA VAL A 215 31.82 5.92 5.74
C VAL A 215 30.43 5.47 6.15
N HIS A 216 29.91 6.15 7.17
CA HIS A 216 28.58 5.94 7.73
C HIS A 216 27.77 7.22 7.52
N PRO A 217 26.86 7.27 6.54
CA PRO A 217 26.11 8.48 6.20
C PRO A 217 25.44 9.19 7.38
N GLU A 218 24.92 8.43 8.34
CA GLU A 218 24.26 8.90 9.55
C GLU A 218 25.15 9.71 10.50
N THR A 219 26.48 9.64 10.35
CA THR A 219 27.44 10.42 11.15
C THR A 219 27.93 11.68 10.44
N LEU A 220 27.50 11.91 9.19
CA LEU A 220 27.94 13.00 8.34
C LEU A 220 26.83 14.02 8.14
N THR A 221 27.20 15.30 8.07
CA THR A 221 26.31 16.31 7.51
C THR A 221 26.13 16.07 6.01
N LEU A 222 25.01 16.55 5.44
CA LEU A 222 24.75 16.38 4.01
C LEU A 222 25.89 16.91 3.11
N PRO A 223 26.45 18.13 3.32
CA PRO A 223 27.58 18.59 2.53
C PRO A 223 28.83 17.70 2.65
N GLN A 224 29.14 17.21 3.86
CA GLN A 224 30.28 16.29 4.05
C GLN A 224 30.05 14.98 3.29
N GLN A 225 28.84 14.41 3.39
CA GLN A 225 28.46 13.21 2.66
C GLN A 225 28.60 13.41 1.15
N MET A 226 28.11 14.53 0.61
CA MET A 226 28.17 14.84 -0.82
C MET A 226 29.60 15.02 -1.32
N ARG A 227 30.49 15.66 -0.53
CA ARG A 227 31.91 15.77 -0.87
C ARG A 227 32.62 14.42 -0.87
N VAL A 228 32.33 13.55 0.11
CA VAL A 228 32.85 12.19 0.13
C VAL A 228 32.40 11.42 -1.10
N TYR A 229 31.11 11.51 -1.44
CA TYR A 229 30.56 10.81 -2.60
C TYR A 229 31.18 11.32 -3.89
N ALA A 230 31.25 12.64 -4.09
CA ALA A 230 31.82 13.23 -5.30
C ALA A 230 33.32 12.93 -5.47
N GLY A 231 34.08 12.84 -4.38
CA GLY A 231 35.52 12.60 -4.41
C GLY A 231 35.95 11.15 -4.63
N ALA A 232 35.04 10.17 -4.63
CA ALA A 232 35.39 8.76 -4.72
C ALA A 232 35.37 8.24 -6.17
N LYS A 233 36.42 7.57 -6.65
CA LYS A 233 36.40 6.93 -7.98
C LYS A 233 35.49 5.71 -8.02
N HIS A 234 35.52 4.91 -6.96
CA HIS A 234 34.64 3.77 -6.76
C HIS A 234 33.79 3.98 -5.50
N LEU A 235 32.47 3.99 -5.66
CA LEU A 235 31.52 4.02 -4.56
C LEU A 235 30.86 2.66 -4.43
N VAL A 236 31.11 1.97 -3.33
CA VAL A 236 30.47 0.68 -3.01
C VAL A 236 29.44 0.93 -1.91
N PHE A 237 28.15 0.82 -2.23
CA PHE A 237 27.07 0.99 -1.28
C PHE A 237 26.64 -0.35 -0.67
N SER A 238 26.48 -0.38 0.64
CA SER A 238 25.52 -1.30 1.24
C SER A 238 24.11 -0.88 0.85
N GLU A 239 23.31 -1.80 0.32
CA GLU A 239 21.99 -1.49 -0.24
C GLU A 239 21.05 -0.84 0.80
N GLY A 240 20.69 0.43 0.56
CA GLY A 240 19.74 1.18 1.38
C GLY A 240 19.56 2.63 0.94
N SER A 241 18.92 3.44 1.79
CA SER A 241 18.54 4.83 1.45
C SER A 241 19.71 5.76 1.13
N ALA A 242 20.92 5.42 1.57
CA ALA A 242 22.14 6.21 1.34
C ALA A 242 22.49 6.39 -0.13
N ILE A 243 22.07 5.46 -1.01
CA ILE A 243 22.29 5.57 -2.46
C ILE A 243 21.55 6.76 -3.06
N HIS A 244 20.39 7.13 -2.50
CA HIS A 244 19.64 8.30 -2.96
C HIS A 244 20.42 9.59 -2.75
N GLY A 245 21.35 9.65 -1.78
CA GLY A 245 22.24 10.79 -1.65
C GLY A 245 23.05 11.06 -2.92
N ARG A 246 23.38 10.02 -3.70
CA ARG A 246 24.06 10.19 -4.99
C ARG A 246 23.19 10.85 -6.07
N GLN A 247 21.86 10.85 -5.93
CA GLN A 247 20.97 11.58 -6.85
C GLN A 247 21.04 13.09 -6.67
N LEU A 248 21.48 13.57 -5.50
CA LEU A 248 21.74 15.00 -5.24
C LEU A 248 23.00 15.53 -5.91
N LEU A 249 23.75 14.63 -6.55
CA LEU A 249 24.93 14.91 -7.36
C LEU A 249 24.59 14.67 -8.83
N GLY A 250 25.15 15.49 -9.70
CA GLY A 250 25.05 15.33 -11.14
C GLY A 250 25.93 14.19 -11.69
N ARG A 251 26.35 14.33 -12.94
CA ARG A 251 27.25 13.40 -13.62
C ARG A 251 28.67 13.55 -13.07
N ILE A 252 29.26 12.43 -12.66
CA ILE A 252 30.65 12.36 -12.19
C ILE A 252 31.24 11.05 -12.71
N ASP A 253 32.48 11.08 -13.20
CA ASP A 253 33.20 9.91 -13.71
C ASP A 253 33.56 8.93 -12.56
N GLN A 254 32.59 8.10 -12.19
CA GLN A 254 32.66 7.17 -11.05
C GLN A 254 32.09 5.81 -11.42
N HIS A 255 32.62 4.78 -10.77
CA HIS A 255 32.06 3.43 -10.81
C HIS A 255 31.28 3.19 -9.52
N ILE A 256 29.99 2.88 -9.63
CA ILE A 256 29.12 2.65 -8.48
C ILE A 256 28.76 1.17 -8.42
N SER A 257 28.92 0.58 -7.25
CA SER A 257 28.53 -0.80 -6.97
C SER A 257 27.60 -0.86 -5.76
N VAL A 258 26.61 -1.75 -5.81
CA VAL A 258 25.61 -1.92 -4.72
C VAL A 258 25.63 -3.37 -4.26
N LEU A 259 26.01 -3.60 -3.01
CA LEU A 259 25.95 -4.90 -2.37
C LEU A 259 24.50 -5.22 -2.01
N ARG A 260 23.86 -6.10 -2.81
CA ARG A 260 22.45 -6.45 -2.63
C ARG A 260 22.19 -7.14 -1.29
N ARG A 261 21.24 -6.58 -0.55
CA ARG A 261 20.65 -7.18 0.65
C ARG A 261 19.23 -7.69 0.39
N ARG A 262 18.61 -7.32 -0.74
CA ARG A 262 17.26 -7.79 -1.12
C ARG A 262 17.31 -8.60 -2.40
N PHE A 263 16.50 -9.66 -2.44
CA PHE A 263 16.40 -10.53 -3.62
C PHE A 263 16.05 -9.73 -4.88
N ARG A 264 16.91 -9.81 -5.90
CA ARG A 264 16.75 -9.16 -7.22
C ARG A 264 16.49 -7.64 -7.17
N SER A 265 16.96 -6.97 -6.12
CA SER A 265 16.78 -5.52 -6.00
C SER A 265 17.67 -4.74 -6.96
N HIS A 266 17.09 -3.71 -7.57
CA HIS A 266 17.75 -2.74 -8.45
C HIS A 266 17.42 -1.32 -7.98
N ILE A 267 17.48 -1.09 -6.67
CA ILE A 267 17.10 0.20 -6.07
C ILE A 267 17.84 1.35 -6.75
N ALA A 268 17.08 2.36 -7.16
CA ALA A 268 17.59 3.59 -7.78
C ALA A 268 18.35 3.40 -9.11
N GLN A 269 18.22 2.26 -9.81
CA GLN A 269 19.02 1.96 -11.00
C GLN A 269 18.94 3.07 -12.04
N HIS A 270 17.74 3.36 -12.54
CA HIS A 270 17.54 4.30 -13.62
C HIS A 270 17.88 5.75 -13.23
N GLN A 271 17.82 6.08 -11.95
CA GLN A 271 18.24 7.39 -11.46
C GLN A 271 19.77 7.49 -11.41
N ILE A 272 20.47 6.45 -10.98
CA ILE A 272 21.93 6.52 -10.78
C ILE A 272 22.72 6.25 -12.07
N GLU A 273 22.24 5.36 -12.93
CA GLU A 273 22.90 4.95 -14.18
C GLU A 273 23.39 6.14 -15.05
N PRO A 274 22.57 7.16 -15.36
CA PRO A 274 23.03 8.29 -16.20
C PRO A 274 23.99 9.24 -15.49
N ARG A 275 24.25 9.07 -14.19
CA ARG A 275 25.11 9.96 -13.39
C ARG A 275 26.53 9.44 -13.21
N CYS A 276 26.83 8.24 -13.69
CA CYS A 276 28.09 7.54 -13.42
C CYS A 276 28.59 6.77 -14.65
N THR A 277 29.84 6.33 -14.61
CA THR A 277 30.51 5.59 -15.69
C THR A 277 30.03 4.14 -15.76
N SER A 278 29.74 3.53 -14.61
CA SER A 278 29.15 2.20 -14.55
C SER A 278 28.39 1.99 -13.25
N LEU A 279 27.27 1.29 -13.31
CA LEU A 279 26.50 0.87 -12.15
C LEU A 279 26.41 -0.66 -12.11
N THR A 280 26.82 -1.27 -10.99
CA THR A 280 26.78 -2.72 -10.81
C THR A 280 26.04 -3.11 -9.54
N TYR A 281 25.17 -4.11 -9.62
CA TYR A 281 24.50 -4.66 -8.45
C TYR A 281 25.06 -6.06 -8.15
N VAL A 282 25.84 -6.16 -7.08
CA VAL A 282 26.53 -7.40 -6.69
C VAL A 282 25.50 -8.40 -6.17
N PRO A 283 25.41 -9.62 -6.73
CA PRO A 283 24.41 -10.63 -6.36
C PRO A 283 24.76 -11.35 -5.05
N CYS A 284 25.04 -10.59 -4.00
CA CYS A 284 25.48 -11.09 -2.70
C CYS A 284 24.34 -11.38 -1.71
N PHE A 285 23.07 -11.41 -2.13
CA PHE A 285 21.97 -11.78 -1.25
C PHE A 285 21.95 -13.31 -1.03
N LYS A 286 22.20 -13.77 0.20
CA LYS A 286 22.02 -15.17 0.58
C LYS A 286 20.58 -15.46 0.99
N GLY A 287 20.02 -14.62 1.85
CA GLY A 287 18.73 -14.81 2.48
C GLY A 287 18.47 -13.74 3.55
N ALA A 288 17.30 -13.75 4.17
CA ALA A 288 16.97 -12.81 5.24
C ALA A 288 15.92 -13.38 6.21
N LEU A 289 16.09 -13.06 7.48
CA LEU A 289 15.03 -13.14 8.47
C LEU A 289 14.09 -11.95 8.24
N SER A 290 12.79 -12.23 8.18
CA SER A 290 11.81 -11.23 7.77
C SER A 290 10.48 -11.35 8.48
N PHE A 291 9.70 -10.26 8.44
CA PHE A 291 8.30 -10.24 8.87
C PHE A 291 7.43 -9.67 7.75
N PRO A 292 6.20 -10.16 7.56
CA PRO A 292 5.21 -9.48 6.74
C PRO A 292 5.00 -8.07 7.27
N TRP A 293 5.01 -7.06 6.39
CA TRP A 293 4.50 -5.74 6.74
C TRP A 293 3.07 -5.86 7.29
N PRO A 294 2.68 -5.08 8.30
CA PRO A 294 1.27 -4.86 8.57
C PRO A 294 0.63 -4.17 7.36
N GLU A 295 -0.59 -4.60 6.98
CA GLU A 295 -1.44 -3.91 6.01
C GLU A 295 -0.89 -3.82 4.57
N GLY A 296 -1.22 -4.77 3.70
CA GLY A 296 -1.44 -4.51 2.28
C GLY A 296 -0.23 -4.28 1.39
N PHE A 297 0.97 -4.30 1.95
CA PHE A 297 2.20 -4.19 1.18
C PHE A 297 2.74 -5.58 0.80
N PRO A 298 2.98 -5.87 -0.49
CA PRO A 298 3.45 -7.17 -0.99
C PRO A 298 4.94 -7.45 -0.69
N ARG A 299 5.52 -6.81 0.34
CA ARG A 299 6.93 -6.96 0.71
C ARG A 299 7.04 -7.53 2.12
N ASN A 300 7.87 -8.56 2.27
CA ASN A 300 8.45 -8.88 3.58
C ASN A 300 9.38 -7.72 3.98
N ILE A 301 9.31 -7.26 5.22
CA ILE A 301 10.37 -6.43 5.81
C ILE A 301 11.57 -7.37 5.95
N SER A 302 12.55 -7.29 5.05
CA SER A 302 13.85 -7.92 5.28
C SER A 302 14.56 -7.11 6.35
N THR A 303 14.38 -7.54 7.60
CA THR A 303 14.86 -6.84 8.78
C THR A 303 16.34 -7.15 9.06
N CYS A 304 16.78 -8.39 8.78
CA CYS A 304 18.18 -8.80 8.89
C CYS A 304 18.56 -9.80 7.77
N SER A 305 19.41 -9.37 6.83
CA SER A 305 19.89 -10.18 5.70
C SER A 305 21.28 -10.78 5.93
N GLU A 306 21.63 -11.81 5.17
CA GLU A 306 22.97 -12.40 5.12
C GLU A 306 23.63 -12.24 3.74
N TYR A 307 24.96 -12.08 3.74
CA TYR A 307 25.75 -12.09 2.51
C TYR A 307 26.04 -13.50 2.00
N ARG A 308 25.96 -13.65 0.68
CA ARG A 308 26.65 -14.71 -0.06
C ARG A 308 28.08 -14.23 -0.29
N LEU A 309 29.04 -14.83 0.41
CA LEU A 309 30.42 -14.30 0.47
C LEU A 309 31.19 -14.40 -0.84
N GLY A 310 30.96 -15.41 -1.68
CA GLY A 310 31.65 -15.58 -2.97
C GLY A 310 31.61 -14.31 -3.84
N PRO A 311 30.41 -13.83 -4.21
CA PRO A 311 30.25 -12.58 -4.96
C PRO A 311 30.81 -11.33 -4.26
N VAL A 312 30.83 -11.29 -2.92
CA VAL A 312 31.45 -10.17 -2.17
C VAL A 312 32.95 -10.18 -2.38
N PHE A 313 33.60 -11.33 -2.22
CA PHE A 313 35.05 -11.47 -2.45
C PHE A 313 35.43 -11.16 -3.89
N GLU A 314 34.76 -11.78 -4.86
CA GLU A 314 35.00 -11.57 -6.29
C GLU A 314 34.88 -10.08 -6.66
N HIS A 315 33.87 -9.39 -6.10
CA HIS A 315 33.68 -7.97 -6.34
C HIS A 315 34.85 -7.13 -5.80
N PHE A 316 35.24 -7.31 -4.53
CA PHE A 316 36.35 -6.52 -3.97
C PHE A 316 37.70 -6.88 -4.60
N GLU A 317 37.93 -8.14 -4.96
CA GLU A 317 39.11 -8.57 -5.73
C GLU A 317 39.17 -7.88 -7.09
N SER A 318 38.02 -7.70 -7.77
CA SER A 318 37.96 -6.94 -9.03
C SER A 318 38.31 -5.46 -8.88
N LEU A 319 38.22 -4.92 -7.67
CA LEU A 319 38.64 -3.56 -7.31
C LEU A 319 40.08 -3.50 -6.78
N GLY A 320 40.83 -4.60 -6.85
CA GLY A 320 42.20 -4.67 -6.31
C GLY A 320 42.27 -4.78 -4.79
N ILE A 321 41.16 -5.10 -4.12
CA ILE A 321 41.07 -5.26 -2.65
C ILE A 321 41.09 -6.75 -2.31
N PRO A 322 42.20 -7.31 -1.80
CA PRO A 322 42.36 -8.74 -1.57
C PRO A 322 41.68 -9.18 -0.26
N LEU A 323 40.34 -9.05 -0.20
CA LEU A 323 39.54 -9.24 1.01
C LEU A 323 39.78 -10.60 1.68
N ARG A 324 40.03 -11.66 0.90
CA ARG A 324 40.32 -13.01 1.42
C ARG A 324 41.58 -13.09 2.28
N GLN A 325 42.57 -12.23 2.06
CA GLN A 325 43.85 -12.27 2.81
C GLN A 325 43.67 -11.91 4.29
N VAL A 326 42.70 -11.04 4.61
CA VAL A 326 42.43 -10.59 5.98
C VAL A 326 41.19 -11.24 6.58
N TRP A 327 40.43 -12.01 5.78
CA TRP A 327 39.18 -12.62 6.18
C TRP A 327 39.40 -13.85 7.06
N LYS A 328 38.71 -13.89 8.21
CA LYS A 328 38.69 -15.03 9.12
C LYS A 328 37.26 -15.53 9.23
N GLN A 329 36.98 -16.67 8.60
CA GLN A 329 35.62 -17.22 8.50
C GLN A 329 34.93 -17.39 9.87
N ARG A 330 35.65 -17.91 10.87
CA ARG A 330 35.12 -18.07 12.24
C ARG A 330 34.75 -16.74 12.90
N VAL A 331 35.46 -15.65 12.58
CA VAL A 331 35.16 -14.32 13.13
C VAL A 331 33.91 -13.78 12.47
N TYR A 332 33.80 -13.90 11.13
CA TYR A 332 32.58 -13.52 10.41
C TYR A 332 31.34 -14.27 10.93
N GLU A 333 31.41 -15.60 11.06
CA GLU A 333 30.29 -16.40 11.54
C GLU A 333 29.86 -16.00 12.96
N ARG A 334 30.83 -15.79 13.85
CA ARG A 334 30.56 -15.30 15.20
C ARG A 334 29.92 -13.91 15.19
N THR A 335 30.46 -12.96 14.44
CA THR A 335 29.89 -11.61 14.33
C THR A 335 28.49 -11.63 13.71
N ARG A 336 28.26 -12.49 12.71
CA ARG A 336 26.94 -12.68 12.10
C ARG A 336 25.94 -13.14 13.15
N ASP A 337 26.31 -14.16 13.92
CA ASP A 337 25.45 -14.75 14.94
C ASP A 337 25.16 -13.72 16.05
N ASP A 338 26.18 -13.00 16.51
CA ASP A 338 26.05 -11.91 17.48
C ASP A 338 25.12 -10.79 16.96
N ASP A 339 25.29 -10.36 15.70
CA ASP A 339 24.46 -9.33 15.06
C ASP A 339 23.00 -9.79 14.92
N ILE A 340 22.76 -11.05 14.53
CA ILE A 340 21.40 -11.62 14.43
C ILE A 340 20.74 -11.64 15.82
N LEU A 341 21.45 -12.10 16.84
CA LEU A 341 20.91 -12.13 18.21
C LEU A 341 20.70 -10.72 18.77
N ALA A 342 21.60 -9.77 18.51
CA ALA A 342 21.43 -8.38 18.90
C ALA A 342 20.23 -7.73 18.21
N TRP A 343 20.05 -8.00 16.91
CA TRP A 343 18.89 -7.57 16.15
C TRP A 343 17.60 -8.15 16.73
N ILE A 344 17.54 -9.45 17.04
CA ILE A 344 16.38 -10.08 17.71
C ILE A 344 16.11 -9.44 19.07
N ARG A 345 17.15 -9.26 19.89
CA ARG A 345 17.03 -8.63 21.20
C ARG A 345 16.37 -7.25 21.10
N ALA A 346 16.77 -6.47 20.10
CA ALA A 346 16.25 -5.13 19.91
C ALA A 346 14.85 -5.12 19.28
N LEU A 347 14.55 -6.03 18.35
CA LEU A 347 13.23 -6.18 17.77
C LEU A 347 12.16 -6.59 18.81
N TYR A 348 12.54 -7.47 19.73
CA TYR A 348 11.69 -7.92 20.84
C TYR A 348 11.79 -7.01 22.06
N ASN A 349 12.61 -5.96 22.01
CA ASN A 349 12.68 -4.98 23.09
C ASN A 349 11.34 -4.23 23.19
N PRO A 350 10.67 -4.27 24.35
CA PRO A 350 9.35 -3.64 24.51
C PRO A 350 9.35 -2.12 24.28
N ARG A 351 10.52 -1.47 24.40
CA ARG A 351 10.74 -0.04 24.23
C ARG A 351 11.08 0.39 22.79
N VAL A 352 11.22 -0.55 21.84
CA VAL A 352 11.49 -0.20 20.43
C VAL A 352 10.30 0.54 19.82
N ALA A 353 10.56 1.44 18.86
CA ALA A 353 9.53 2.26 18.24
C ALA A 353 8.41 1.42 17.61
N HIS A 354 7.16 1.90 17.69
CA HIS A 354 5.97 1.11 17.34
C HIS A 354 5.93 0.63 15.87
N TRP A 355 6.55 1.36 14.94
CA TRP A 355 6.65 0.98 13.52
C TRP A 355 7.68 -0.12 13.25
N VAL A 356 8.57 -0.40 14.21
CA VAL A 356 9.58 -1.46 14.18
C VAL A 356 9.08 -2.74 14.82
N LYS A 357 8.07 -2.63 15.71
CA LYS A 357 7.54 -3.78 16.47
C LYS A 357 7.02 -4.86 15.51
N HIS A 358 7.54 -6.06 15.68
CA HIS A 358 7.01 -7.27 15.06
C HIS A 358 5.55 -7.47 15.51
N ARG A 359 4.66 -7.83 14.57
CA ARG A 359 3.23 -8.08 14.85
C ARG A 359 2.86 -9.57 14.76
N HIS A 360 3.86 -10.43 14.63
CA HIS A 360 3.73 -11.87 14.44
C HIS A 360 4.31 -12.61 15.66
N PRO A 361 3.80 -13.80 16.00
CA PRO A 361 4.26 -14.50 17.18
C PRO A 361 5.71 -15.02 16.97
N PRO A 362 6.53 -15.19 18.03
CA PRO A 362 7.93 -15.60 17.94
C PRO A 362 8.22 -16.80 17.03
N GLU A 363 7.28 -17.74 16.97
CA GLU A 363 7.33 -18.95 16.16
C GLU A 363 7.47 -18.64 14.67
N PHE A 364 6.89 -17.52 14.20
CA PHE A 364 7.02 -17.08 12.80
C PHE A 364 8.47 -16.77 12.43
N LEU A 365 9.20 -16.11 13.33
CA LEU A 365 10.61 -15.80 13.12
C LEU A 365 11.46 -17.07 13.26
N LEU A 366 11.22 -17.87 14.30
CA LEU A 366 12.00 -19.08 14.59
C LEU A 366 11.85 -20.15 13.50
N ALA A 367 10.70 -20.22 12.83
CA ALA A 367 10.48 -21.15 11.71
C ALA A 367 11.40 -20.87 10.50
N GLN A 368 11.93 -19.64 10.37
CA GLN A 368 12.82 -19.27 9.26
C GLN A 368 14.26 -19.77 9.47
N PHE A 369 14.67 -20.07 10.71
CA PHE A 369 16.08 -20.32 11.05
C PHE A 369 16.67 -21.51 10.30
N GLU A 370 15.95 -22.64 10.23
CA GLU A 370 16.42 -23.84 9.53
C GLU A 370 16.63 -23.56 8.03
N GLN A 371 15.67 -22.90 7.40
CA GLN A 371 15.72 -22.58 5.97
C GLN A 371 16.86 -21.59 5.63
N GLN A 372 17.31 -20.76 6.58
CA GLN A 372 18.43 -19.84 6.40
C GLN A 372 19.80 -20.45 6.78
N GLY A 373 19.83 -21.70 7.26
CA GLY A 373 21.05 -22.34 7.77
C GLY A 373 21.53 -21.72 9.08
N LEU A 374 20.59 -21.27 9.92
CA LEU A 374 20.79 -20.67 11.23
C LEU A 374 20.25 -21.56 12.37
N GLY A 375 19.96 -22.84 12.10
CA GLY A 375 19.38 -23.78 13.08
C GLY A 375 20.15 -23.84 14.40
N HIS A 376 21.48 -23.68 14.36
CA HIS A 376 22.34 -23.64 15.54
C HIS A 376 22.07 -22.47 16.49
N LEU A 377 21.41 -21.40 16.02
CA LEU A 377 21.01 -20.24 16.84
C LEU A 377 19.57 -20.32 17.33
N ARG A 378 18.77 -21.29 16.86
CA ARG A 378 17.30 -21.30 17.08
C ARG A 378 16.95 -21.30 18.56
N ASP A 379 17.56 -22.18 19.35
CA ASP A 379 17.26 -22.30 20.78
C ASP A 379 17.77 -21.10 21.57
N GLN A 380 18.92 -20.54 21.18
CA GLN A 380 19.46 -19.32 21.77
C GLN A 380 18.56 -18.11 21.47
N ALA A 381 18.06 -17.98 20.25
CA ALA A 381 17.10 -16.95 19.85
C ALA A 381 15.78 -17.10 20.61
N ALA A 382 15.24 -18.31 20.75
CA ALA A 382 14.03 -18.57 21.52
C ALA A 382 14.19 -18.20 23.00
N SER A 383 15.31 -18.59 23.61
CA SER A 383 15.66 -18.24 24.99
C SER A 383 15.79 -16.72 25.17
N LEU A 384 16.46 -16.04 24.22
CA LEU A 384 16.63 -14.59 24.21
C LEU A 384 15.29 -13.85 24.11
N ILE A 385 14.39 -14.28 23.21
CA ILE A 385 13.04 -13.72 23.08
C ILE A 385 12.30 -13.86 24.41
N GLY A 386 12.31 -15.07 25.00
CA GLY A 386 11.67 -15.34 26.28
C GLY A 386 12.27 -14.52 27.44
N ALA A 387 13.57 -14.27 27.44
CA ALA A 387 14.25 -13.46 28.46
C ALA A 387 13.94 -11.96 28.32
N VAL A 388 13.95 -11.42 27.10
CA VAL A 388 13.64 -10.00 26.82
C VAL A 388 12.19 -9.68 27.17
N GLN A 389 11.27 -10.64 26.98
CA GLN A 389 9.87 -10.52 27.39
C GLN A 389 9.66 -10.58 28.92
N LYS A 390 10.65 -11.04 29.71
CA LYS A 390 10.58 -11.19 31.18
C LYS A 390 11.18 -10.02 31.99
N ILE A 391 11.80 -9.01 31.36
CA ILE A 391 12.47 -7.90 32.06
C ILE A 391 11.45 -7.04 32.86
N PRO A 392 11.58 -6.90 34.20
CA PRO A 392 10.65 -6.11 35.03
C PRO A 392 10.86 -4.60 34.86
N GLY A 393 9.79 -3.80 34.99
CA GLY A 393 9.86 -2.33 34.94
C GLY A 393 9.44 -1.68 33.62
N LEU A 394 8.71 -2.41 32.78
CA LEU A 394 7.75 -1.92 31.80
C LEU A 394 7.19 -3.18 31.16
N GLY A 395 6.21 -3.80 31.84
CA GLY A 395 5.22 -4.54 31.09
C GLY A 395 4.81 -3.62 29.95
N VAL A 396 4.83 -4.13 28.71
CA VAL A 396 4.00 -3.57 27.65
C VAL A 396 2.69 -3.17 28.35
N PRO A 397 2.15 -1.95 28.17
CA PRO A 397 0.76 -1.79 28.55
C PRO A 397 0.10 -2.92 27.79
N ALA A 398 -0.36 -3.94 28.53
CA ALA A 398 -1.39 -4.77 28.03
C ALA A 398 -2.31 -3.73 27.39
N VAL A 399 -2.53 -3.83 26.07
CA VAL A 399 -3.90 -3.59 25.63
C VAL A 399 -4.70 -4.24 26.74
N LYS A 400 -5.55 -3.51 27.44
CA LYS A 400 -6.48 -4.16 28.36
C LYS A 400 -7.35 -5.10 27.50
N THR A 401 -6.80 -6.20 26.98
CA THR A 401 -7.32 -7.50 27.26
C THR A 401 -7.37 -7.52 28.78
N GLY A 402 -8.52 -7.12 29.33
CA GLY A 402 -9.05 -7.92 30.42
C GLY A 402 -8.83 -9.39 30.05
N ALA A 403 -8.45 -10.20 31.04
CA ALA A 403 -8.18 -11.64 30.96
C ALA A 403 -8.62 -12.24 29.61
N PRO A 404 -7.72 -12.91 28.84
CA PRO A 404 -7.95 -13.26 27.43
C PRO A 404 -9.42 -13.52 27.25
N SER A 405 -10.11 -12.57 26.58
CA SER A 405 -11.51 -12.79 26.32
C SER A 405 -11.53 -14.15 25.65
N PRO A 406 -12.32 -15.11 26.17
CA PRO A 406 -12.34 -16.45 25.61
C PRO A 406 -12.46 -16.32 24.09
N PRO A 407 -11.77 -17.18 23.32
CA PRO A 407 -11.75 -17.07 21.87
C PRO A 407 -13.15 -16.72 21.39
N ARG A 408 -13.28 -15.59 20.65
CA ARG A 408 -14.59 -15.11 20.21
C ARG A 408 -15.33 -16.28 19.61
N GLU A 409 -16.55 -16.48 20.10
CA GLU A 409 -17.37 -17.62 19.71
C GLU A 409 -17.44 -17.71 18.18
N ASN A 410 -17.64 -16.56 17.52
CA ASN A 410 -17.53 -16.41 16.07
C ASN A 410 -16.21 -15.76 15.65
N ALA A 411 -15.65 -16.21 14.53
CA ALA A 411 -14.64 -15.46 13.79
C ALA A 411 -15.23 -14.20 13.16
N ALA A 412 -16.40 -14.32 12.52
CA ALA A 412 -17.20 -13.25 11.94
C ALA A 412 -18.64 -13.30 12.51
N ASP A 413 -19.10 -12.21 13.12
CA ASP A 413 -20.42 -12.17 13.79
C ASP A 413 -21.58 -11.98 12.82
N ILE A 414 -21.32 -11.29 11.70
CA ILE A 414 -22.29 -11.01 10.65
C ILE A 414 -21.69 -11.44 9.32
N LEU A 415 -22.36 -12.37 8.65
CA LEU A 415 -21.99 -12.89 7.34
C LEU A 415 -23.00 -12.41 6.30
N CYS A 416 -22.54 -11.86 5.18
CA CYS A 416 -23.39 -11.67 4.01
C CYS A 416 -22.88 -12.53 2.86
N ILE A 417 -23.62 -13.60 2.58
CA ILE A 417 -23.17 -14.69 1.70
C ILE A 417 -23.47 -14.45 0.23
N GLY A 418 -24.23 -13.39 -0.10
CA GLY A 418 -24.64 -13.12 -1.47
C GLY A 418 -25.88 -12.23 -1.57
N ALA A 419 -26.46 -12.09 -2.75
CA ALA A 419 -25.92 -12.51 -4.05
C ALA A 419 -25.00 -11.42 -4.64
N PRO A 420 -24.03 -11.78 -5.51
CA PRO A 420 -23.27 -10.76 -6.25
C PRO A 420 -24.24 -9.90 -7.07
N ARG A 421 -24.00 -8.58 -7.10
CA ARG A 421 -24.87 -7.59 -7.77
C ARG A 421 -26.26 -7.38 -7.14
N ALA A 422 -26.47 -7.84 -5.91
CA ALA A 422 -27.70 -7.61 -5.14
C ALA A 422 -27.47 -6.66 -3.94
N MET A 423 -26.71 -5.57 -4.10
CA MET A 423 -26.47 -4.55 -3.05
C MET A 423 -25.61 -4.96 -1.83
N THR A 424 -24.80 -6.02 -1.93
CA THR A 424 -23.89 -6.42 -0.84
C THR A 424 -22.84 -5.36 -0.47
N THR A 425 -22.37 -4.56 -1.43
CA THR A 425 -21.45 -3.43 -1.15
C THR A 425 -22.16 -2.27 -0.42
N TRP A 426 -23.45 -2.05 -0.68
CA TRP A 426 -24.24 -1.10 0.10
C TRP A 426 -24.36 -1.59 1.55
N LEU A 427 -24.71 -2.87 1.75
CA LEU A 427 -24.83 -3.46 3.08
C LEU A 427 -23.53 -3.31 3.88
N HIS A 428 -22.40 -3.69 3.28
CA HIS A 428 -21.07 -3.54 3.90
C HIS A 428 -20.80 -2.11 4.36
N ARG A 429 -20.94 -1.11 3.46
CA ARG A 429 -20.66 0.29 3.78
C ARG A 429 -21.59 0.84 4.87
N THR A 430 -22.87 0.48 4.80
CA THR A 430 -23.88 0.93 5.76
C THR A 430 -23.64 0.33 7.15
N LEU A 431 -23.43 -0.98 7.26
CA LEU A 431 -23.16 -1.62 8.55
C LEU A 431 -21.80 -1.20 9.11
N ALA A 432 -20.76 -1.06 8.29
CA ALA A 432 -19.44 -0.57 8.75
C ALA A 432 -19.47 0.85 9.34
N ALA A 433 -20.49 1.64 8.99
CA ALA A 433 -20.72 2.97 9.58
C ALA A 433 -21.39 2.93 10.96
N HIS A 434 -21.92 1.77 11.39
CA HIS A 434 -22.48 1.60 12.73
C HIS A 434 -21.37 1.56 13.79
N PRO A 435 -21.47 2.28 14.93
CA PRO A 435 -20.41 2.32 15.95
C PRO A 435 -20.13 0.94 16.58
N ASP A 436 -21.16 0.10 16.74
CA ASP A 436 -21.00 -1.26 17.27
C ASP A 436 -20.56 -2.31 16.23
N ALA A 437 -20.34 -1.93 14.98
CA ALA A 437 -19.86 -2.83 13.95
C ALA A 437 -18.43 -2.47 13.52
N SER A 438 -17.74 -3.43 12.93
CA SER A 438 -16.44 -3.26 12.33
C SER A 438 -16.39 -4.02 11.02
N ALA A 439 -16.07 -3.30 9.94
CA ALA A 439 -15.53 -3.96 8.76
C ALA A 439 -14.19 -4.63 9.10
N MET A 440 -13.75 -5.54 8.24
CA MET A 440 -12.40 -6.08 8.34
C MET A 440 -11.40 -4.92 8.24
N PRO A 441 -10.30 -4.95 9.02
CA PRO A 441 -9.23 -3.99 8.85
C PRO A 441 -8.70 -4.07 7.41
N ASP A 442 -8.27 -2.94 6.86
CA ASP A 442 -7.57 -2.92 5.58
C ASP A 442 -6.19 -3.54 5.75
N LEU A 443 -6.13 -4.87 5.65
CA LEU A 443 -4.92 -5.65 5.77
C LEU A 443 -4.21 -5.83 4.42
N GLY A 444 -4.74 -5.23 3.33
CA GLY A 444 -4.47 -5.43 1.89
C GLY A 444 -4.00 -6.84 1.49
N PRO A 445 -3.35 -7.06 0.33
CA PRO A 445 -4.03 -7.52 -0.89
C PRO A 445 -4.95 -8.77 -0.72
N ILE A 446 -4.92 -9.45 0.42
CA ILE A 446 -5.80 -10.54 0.84
C ILE A 446 -6.26 -10.31 2.30
N PRO A 447 -7.56 -10.06 2.53
CA PRO A 447 -8.58 -9.95 1.50
C PRO A 447 -8.36 -8.73 0.58
N HIS A 448 -8.66 -8.89 -0.73
CA HIS A 448 -8.60 -7.84 -1.75
C HIS A 448 -9.32 -6.53 -1.37
N ASP A 449 -10.21 -6.57 -0.38
CA ASP A 449 -10.92 -5.41 0.17
C ASP A 449 -11.26 -5.64 1.64
N THR A 450 -11.76 -4.60 2.31
CA THR A 450 -12.29 -4.69 3.68
C THR A 450 -13.68 -5.33 3.74
N LYS A 451 -14.23 -5.74 2.58
CA LYS A 451 -15.63 -6.15 2.42
C LYS A 451 -15.79 -7.65 2.64
N GLY A 452 -15.00 -8.49 1.99
CA GLY A 452 -15.15 -9.94 2.06
C GLY A 452 -13.83 -10.68 2.23
N ALA A 453 -13.73 -11.56 3.24
CA ALA A 453 -12.55 -12.37 3.50
C ALA A 453 -12.29 -13.37 2.36
N ARG A 454 -13.36 -13.80 1.66
CA ARG A 454 -13.32 -14.84 0.62
C ARG A 454 -12.59 -16.09 1.10
N PHE A 455 -12.80 -16.47 2.37
CA PHE A 455 -12.13 -17.58 3.01
C PHE A 455 -12.46 -18.90 2.31
N TRP A 456 -13.74 -19.27 2.20
CA TRP A 456 -14.13 -20.52 1.53
C TRP A 456 -14.13 -20.49 0.00
N THR A 457 -13.75 -19.37 -0.63
CA THR A 457 -13.62 -19.31 -2.11
C THR A 457 -12.16 -19.21 -2.54
N ASP A 458 -11.41 -18.25 -2.01
CA ASP A 458 -10.07 -17.91 -2.52
C ASP A 458 -8.97 -18.22 -1.49
N ASN A 459 -9.30 -18.21 -0.20
CA ASN A 459 -8.33 -18.11 0.89
C ASN A 459 -8.34 -19.27 1.89
N HIS A 460 -9.00 -20.38 1.56
CA HIS A 460 -9.22 -21.49 2.50
C HIS A 460 -7.89 -22.14 2.95
N HIS A 461 -6.94 -22.24 2.01
CA HIS A 461 -5.57 -22.72 2.23
C HIS A 461 -4.78 -21.95 3.32
N ARG A 462 -5.26 -20.80 3.77
CA ARG A 462 -4.62 -19.99 4.82
C ARG A 462 -4.98 -20.43 6.25
N GLY A 463 -5.98 -21.31 6.38
CA GLY A 463 -6.40 -21.90 7.65
C GLY A 463 -7.32 -21.01 8.48
N ALA A 464 -8.03 -21.64 9.43
CA ALA A 464 -9.03 -21.01 10.28
C ALA A 464 -8.48 -19.84 11.12
N GLU A 465 -7.22 -19.91 11.56
CA GLU A 465 -6.59 -18.84 12.33
C GLU A 465 -6.38 -17.58 11.49
N TRP A 466 -6.05 -17.73 10.20
CA TRP A 466 -6.01 -16.60 9.28
C TRP A 466 -7.38 -15.93 9.18
N TYR A 467 -8.44 -16.72 9.02
CA TYR A 467 -9.81 -16.21 8.95
C TYR A 467 -10.18 -15.44 10.23
N ARG A 468 -9.92 -16.03 11.40
CA ARG A 468 -10.14 -15.38 12.71
C ARG A 468 -9.38 -14.07 12.85
N VAL A 469 -8.16 -13.98 12.33
CA VAL A 469 -7.36 -12.76 12.40
C VAL A 469 -7.91 -11.67 11.48
N VAL A 470 -8.25 -12.00 10.23
CA VAL A 470 -8.70 -10.98 9.27
C VAL A 470 -10.10 -10.46 9.56
N THR A 471 -10.95 -11.26 10.21
CA THR A 471 -12.30 -10.84 10.61
C THR A 471 -12.33 -10.18 11.99
N ARG A 472 -11.25 -10.24 12.79
CA ARG A 472 -11.24 -9.69 14.15
C ARG A 472 -11.34 -8.17 14.14
N PRO A 473 -12.31 -7.58 14.87
CA PRO A 473 -12.43 -6.13 14.99
C PRO A 473 -11.30 -5.58 15.86
N ARG A 474 -10.93 -4.30 15.67
CA ARG A 474 -9.93 -3.62 16.52
C ARG A 474 -10.38 -3.46 17.98
N ASP A 475 -11.69 -3.44 18.21
CA ASP A 475 -12.32 -3.45 19.53
C ASP A 475 -13.21 -4.69 19.62
N ASP A 476 -12.87 -5.63 20.53
CA ASP A 476 -13.57 -6.91 20.65
C ASP A 476 -15.05 -6.75 21.10
N ARG A 477 -15.47 -5.56 21.54
CA ARG A 477 -16.89 -5.26 21.80
C ARG A 477 -17.73 -5.04 20.54
N ARG A 478 -17.09 -4.82 19.39
CA ARG A 478 -17.79 -4.61 18.11
C ARG A 478 -18.10 -5.94 17.42
N MET A 479 -19.13 -5.94 16.59
CA MET A 479 -19.48 -7.05 15.71
C MET A 479 -18.67 -6.99 14.42
N SER A 480 -18.04 -8.10 14.08
CA SER A 480 -17.27 -8.28 12.85
C SER A 480 -18.15 -8.59 11.64
N LEU A 481 -17.74 -8.10 10.47
CA LEU A 481 -18.44 -8.25 9.20
C LEU A 481 -17.58 -9.03 8.19
N ASP A 482 -18.14 -10.09 7.59
CA ASP A 482 -17.62 -10.70 6.36
C ASP A 482 -18.72 -10.74 5.28
N VAL A 483 -18.55 -9.90 4.25
CA VAL A 483 -19.47 -9.78 3.11
C VAL A 483 -18.81 -10.38 1.88
N SER A 484 -18.96 -11.70 1.73
CA SER A 484 -18.38 -12.50 0.65
C SER A 484 -19.49 -13.16 -0.20
N PRO A 485 -19.94 -12.49 -1.28
CA PRO A 485 -21.10 -12.94 -2.07
C PRO A 485 -20.96 -14.30 -2.76
N GLY A 486 -19.75 -14.86 -2.82
CA GLY A 486 -19.49 -16.20 -3.34
C GLY A 486 -19.89 -17.32 -2.38
N TYR A 487 -20.05 -17.02 -1.08
CA TYR A 487 -20.36 -18.04 -0.07
C TYR A 487 -21.72 -18.71 -0.30
N ALA A 488 -22.66 -18.06 -0.99
CA ALA A 488 -23.93 -18.68 -1.36
C ALA A 488 -23.77 -20.02 -2.10
N LEU A 489 -22.67 -20.22 -2.84
CA LEU A 489 -22.38 -21.43 -3.60
C LEU A 489 -21.74 -22.57 -2.79
N MET A 490 -21.33 -22.32 -1.54
CA MET A 490 -20.63 -23.31 -0.70
C MET A 490 -21.44 -24.60 -0.54
N ASP A 491 -20.74 -25.74 -0.54
CA ASP A 491 -21.34 -27.04 -0.26
C ASP A 491 -21.62 -27.26 1.24
N GLU A 492 -22.23 -28.39 1.58
CA GLU A 492 -22.59 -28.68 2.98
C GLU A 492 -21.37 -28.82 3.89
N THR A 493 -20.24 -29.30 3.37
CA THR A 493 -18.98 -29.44 4.12
C THR A 493 -18.40 -28.09 4.49
N ALA A 494 -18.28 -27.17 3.52
CA ALA A 494 -17.78 -25.83 3.76
C ALA A 494 -18.73 -25.01 4.64
N ILE A 495 -20.06 -25.21 4.51
CA ILE A 495 -21.05 -24.60 5.41
C ILE A 495 -20.92 -25.14 6.84
N ALA A 496 -20.66 -26.44 7.03
CA ALA A 496 -20.43 -27.02 8.34
C ALA A 496 -19.17 -26.46 9.01
N GLU A 497 -18.08 -26.27 8.26
CA GLU A 497 -16.88 -25.58 8.76
C GLU A 497 -17.16 -24.11 9.09
N CYS A 498 -17.90 -23.39 8.23
CA CYS A 498 -18.37 -22.04 8.51
C CYS A 498 -19.18 -21.97 9.81
N LYS A 499 -20.05 -22.95 10.05
CA LYS A 499 -20.81 -23.08 11.29
C LYS A 499 -19.91 -23.34 12.49
N ALA A 500 -18.87 -24.16 12.34
CA ALA A 500 -17.91 -24.42 13.42
C ALA A 500 -17.09 -23.16 13.78
N LEU A 501 -16.69 -22.37 12.79
CA LEU A 501 -15.96 -21.12 13.00
C LEU A 501 -16.85 -19.95 13.46
N ASN A 502 -18.14 -20.00 13.13
CA ASN A 502 -19.12 -18.94 13.39
C ASN A 502 -20.47 -19.52 13.88
N PRO A 503 -20.51 -20.20 15.03
CA PRO A 503 -21.67 -20.95 15.51
C PRO A 503 -22.92 -20.08 15.70
N THR A 504 -22.78 -18.82 16.11
CA THR A 504 -23.89 -17.92 16.42
C THR A 504 -24.01 -16.74 15.44
N ALA A 505 -23.27 -16.76 14.33
CA ALA A 505 -23.28 -15.67 13.36
C ALA A 505 -24.66 -15.41 12.75
N ARG A 506 -24.92 -14.12 12.49
CA ARG A 506 -26.10 -13.65 11.75
C ARG A 506 -25.79 -13.69 10.26
N VAL A 507 -26.44 -14.60 9.55
CA VAL A 507 -26.22 -14.80 8.12
C VAL A 507 -27.29 -14.06 7.32
N ILE A 508 -26.85 -13.26 6.35
CA ILE A 508 -27.68 -12.42 5.49
C ILE A 508 -27.51 -12.87 4.05
N TYR A 509 -28.63 -13.01 3.34
CA TYR A 509 -28.66 -13.25 1.91
C TYR A 509 -29.56 -12.23 1.21
N ILE A 510 -28.97 -11.36 0.40
CA ILE A 510 -29.69 -10.33 -0.36
C ILE A 510 -29.98 -10.85 -1.76
N LEU A 511 -31.26 -10.90 -2.09
CA LEU A 511 -31.77 -11.35 -3.37
C LEU A 511 -32.04 -10.16 -4.28
N ARG A 512 -31.90 -10.40 -5.58
CA ARG A 512 -32.31 -9.50 -6.66
C ARG A 512 -32.90 -10.36 -7.76
N ASP A 513 -33.80 -9.80 -8.56
CA ASP A 513 -34.28 -10.47 -9.76
C ASP A 513 -33.13 -11.17 -10.52
N PRO A 514 -33.19 -12.50 -10.72
CA PRO A 514 -32.11 -13.25 -11.38
C PRO A 514 -31.69 -12.69 -12.74
N LEU A 515 -32.64 -12.22 -13.57
CA LEU A 515 -32.35 -11.66 -14.89
C LEU A 515 -31.61 -10.32 -14.76
N ALA A 516 -32.14 -9.41 -13.94
CA ALA A 516 -31.51 -8.10 -13.73
C ALA A 516 -30.12 -8.23 -13.07
N ARG A 517 -29.97 -9.18 -12.13
CA ARG A 517 -28.69 -9.52 -11.51
C ARG A 517 -27.68 -10.02 -12.54
N ALA A 518 -28.09 -10.93 -13.42
CA ALA A 518 -27.24 -11.50 -14.46
C ALA A 518 -26.75 -10.43 -15.45
N ILE A 519 -27.65 -9.59 -15.95
CA ILE A 519 -27.31 -8.45 -16.82
C ILE A 519 -26.35 -7.50 -16.11
N SER A 520 -26.59 -7.20 -14.82
CA SER A 520 -25.69 -6.36 -14.03
C SER A 520 -24.29 -6.96 -13.85
N ALA A 521 -24.18 -8.30 -13.74
CA ALA A 521 -22.90 -8.99 -13.63
C ALA A 521 -22.10 -8.92 -14.94
N ILE A 522 -22.77 -9.16 -16.07
CA ILE A 522 -22.19 -9.04 -17.42
C ILE A 522 -21.68 -7.61 -17.65
N ARG A 523 -22.53 -6.60 -17.44
CA ARG A 523 -22.16 -5.18 -17.60
C ARG A 523 -20.95 -4.78 -16.77
N ALA A 524 -20.88 -5.26 -15.52
CA ALA A 524 -19.74 -5.00 -14.65
C ALA A 524 -18.44 -5.61 -15.18
N GLN A 525 -18.49 -6.85 -15.68
CA GLN A 525 -17.31 -7.52 -16.24
C GLN A 525 -16.80 -6.85 -17.51
N VAL A 526 -17.71 -6.42 -18.39
CA VAL A 526 -17.35 -5.72 -19.63
C VAL A 526 -16.77 -4.33 -19.33
N THR A 527 -17.37 -3.58 -18.40
CA THR A 527 -16.85 -2.27 -17.98
C THR A 527 -15.45 -2.36 -17.41
N GLY A 528 -15.16 -3.38 -16.58
CA GLY A 528 -13.83 -3.57 -16.00
C GLY A 528 -12.74 -3.94 -17.00
N ALA A 529 -13.11 -4.43 -18.20
CA ALA A 529 -12.19 -4.81 -19.26
C ALA A 529 -12.04 -3.75 -20.36
N ALA A 530 -12.98 -2.80 -20.45
CA ALA A 530 -12.99 -1.76 -21.48
C ALA A 530 -12.00 -0.64 -21.17
N THR A 531 -11.38 -0.09 -22.22
CA THR A 531 -10.63 1.18 -22.13
C THR A 531 -11.60 2.37 -22.16
N PRO A 532 -11.29 3.52 -21.54
CA PRO A 532 -12.22 4.66 -21.43
C PRO A 532 -12.75 5.22 -22.77
N ALA A 533 -12.09 4.92 -23.89
CA ALA A 533 -12.47 5.36 -25.23
C ALA A 533 -13.47 4.42 -25.94
N GLN A 534 -13.76 3.25 -25.38
CA GLN A 534 -14.67 2.28 -25.98
C GLN A 534 -16.06 2.41 -25.37
N ASN A 535 -17.09 2.57 -26.20
CA ASN A 535 -18.50 2.50 -25.82
C ASN A 535 -19.07 1.14 -26.30
N PRO A 536 -18.75 0.03 -25.62
CA PRO A 536 -19.06 -1.30 -26.12
C PRO A 536 -20.58 -1.56 -26.14
N ILE A 537 -21.02 -2.34 -27.12
CA ILE A 537 -22.35 -2.99 -27.14
C ILE A 537 -22.10 -4.49 -26.91
N ILE A 538 -22.95 -5.14 -26.12
CA ILE A 538 -22.83 -6.58 -25.84
C ILE A 538 -23.70 -7.35 -26.81
N HIS A 539 -23.04 -8.06 -27.73
CA HIS A 539 -23.69 -8.86 -28.76
C HIS A 539 -23.89 -10.32 -28.35
N HIS A 540 -24.90 -10.97 -28.92
CA HIS A 540 -25.15 -12.40 -28.69
C HIS A 540 -24.19 -13.25 -29.53
N ASP A 541 -22.94 -13.34 -29.07
CA ASP A 541 -21.86 -14.07 -29.73
C ASP A 541 -21.20 -15.11 -28.80
N ALA A 542 -20.18 -15.80 -29.32
CA ALA A 542 -19.43 -16.79 -28.55
C ALA A 542 -18.76 -16.19 -27.29
N GLY A 543 -18.38 -14.91 -27.32
CA GLY A 543 -17.79 -14.21 -26.18
C GLY A 543 -18.81 -13.97 -25.06
N PHE A 544 -20.05 -13.60 -25.43
CA PHE A 544 -21.17 -13.50 -24.49
C PHE A 544 -21.51 -14.84 -23.84
N LEU A 545 -21.56 -15.94 -24.61
CA LEU A 545 -21.81 -17.27 -24.06
C LEU A 545 -20.71 -17.70 -23.08
N ALA A 546 -19.44 -17.53 -23.46
CA ALA A 546 -18.30 -17.82 -22.58
C ALA A 546 -18.30 -16.95 -21.30
N LEU A 547 -18.78 -15.71 -21.40
CA LEU A 547 -18.95 -14.82 -20.26
C LEU A 547 -20.05 -15.31 -19.31
N CYS A 548 -21.18 -15.80 -19.83
CA CYS A 548 -22.25 -16.39 -19.04
C CYS A 548 -21.77 -17.57 -18.19
N ASP A 549 -20.99 -18.47 -18.80
CA ASP A 549 -20.42 -19.64 -18.13
C ASP A 549 -19.40 -19.24 -17.06
N ARG A 550 -18.46 -18.36 -17.41
CA ARG A 550 -17.42 -17.89 -16.49
C ARG A 550 -17.99 -17.16 -15.26
N LEU A 551 -19.08 -16.42 -15.44
CA LEU A 551 -19.78 -15.73 -14.34
C LEU A 551 -20.72 -16.66 -13.55
N GLN A 552 -20.84 -17.93 -13.93
CA GLN A 552 -21.68 -18.94 -13.29
C GLN A 552 -23.10 -18.43 -13.03
N LEU A 553 -23.71 -17.79 -14.04
CA LEU A 553 -24.94 -17.00 -13.85
C LEU A 553 -26.10 -17.85 -13.32
N ARG A 554 -26.24 -19.08 -13.79
CA ARG A 554 -27.28 -20.01 -13.32
C ARG A 554 -27.06 -20.43 -11.87
N ALA A 555 -25.83 -20.81 -11.51
CA ALA A 555 -25.49 -21.23 -10.15
C ALA A 555 -25.78 -20.10 -9.15
N HIS A 556 -25.32 -18.88 -9.42
CA HIS A 556 -25.59 -17.73 -8.56
C HIS A 556 -27.07 -17.33 -8.46
N SER A 557 -27.94 -17.83 -9.35
CA SER A 557 -29.37 -17.52 -9.38
C SER A 557 -30.24 -18.60 -8.73
N ASP A 558 -29.69 -19.74 -8.32
CA ASP A 558 -30.43 -20.82 -7.66
C ASP A 558 -30.67 -20.53 -6.17
N TYR A 559 -31.43 -19.46 -5.92
CA TYR A 559 -31.66 -18.95 -4.57
C TYR A 559 -32.37 -19.96 -3.68
N THR A 560 -33.33 -20.72 -4.22
CA THR A 560 -34.08 -21.73 -3.46
C THR A 560 -33.14 -22.80 -2.93
N ALA A 561 -32.24 -23.34 -3.77
CA ALA A 561 -31.27 -24.34 -3.34
C ALA A 561 -30.29 -23.79 -2.30
N HIS A 562 -29.78 -22.56 -2.50
CA HIS A 562 -28.87 -21.93 -1.54
C HIS A 562 -29.55 -21.71 -0.19
N VAL A 563 -30.79 -21.19 -0.18
CA VAL A 563 -31.56 -20.95 1.04
C VAL A 563 -31.84 -22.26 1.76
N ALA A 564 -32.27 -23.30 1.05
CA ALA A 564 -32.50 -24.62 1.64
C ALA A 564 -31.24 -25.19 2.29
N ARG A 565 -30.08 -25.08 1.62
CA ARG A 565 -28.79 -25.59 2.12
C ARG A 565 -28.31 -24.80 3.34
N TRP A 566 -28.27 -23.47 3.25
CA TRP A 566 -27.78 -22.61 4.33
C TRP A 566 -28.69 -22.65 5.56
N ARG A 567 -30.02 -22.78 5.40
CA ARG A 567 -30.96 -22.91 6.53
C ARG A 567 -30.74 -24.16 7.38
N LYS A 568 -30.16 -25.23 6.83
CA LYS A 568 -29.81 -26.43 7.63
C LYS A 568 -28.81 -26.09 8.74
N ALA A 569 -27.80 -25.26 8.45
CA ALA A 569 -26.78 -24.85 9.42
C ALA A 569 -27.12 -23.55 10.17
N TYR A 570 -27.84 -22.64 9.51
CA TYR A 570 -28.28 -21.35 10.04
C TYR A 570 -29.79 -21.18 9.84
N PRO A 571 -30.64 -21.75 10.72
CA PRO A 571 -32.10 -21.62 10.62
C PRO A 571 -32.59 -20.17 10.62
N GLY A 572 -31.83 -19.27 11.27
CA GLY A 572 -32.09 -17.82 11.32
C GLY A 572 -31.58 -17.02 10.11
N LEU A 573 -31.32 -17.65 8.96
CA LEU A 573 -30.88 -16.96 7.74
C LEU A 573 -31.83 -15.81 7.37
N ILE A 574 -31.28 -14.60 7.32
CA ILE A 574 -32.01 -13.36 7.01
C ILE A 574 -32.03 -13.19 5.49
N ILE A 575 -33.23 -13.19 4.90
CA ILE A 575 -33.41 -12.98 3.48
C ILE A 575 -33.91 -11.56 3.25
N LEU A 576 -33.26 -10.83 2.34
CA LEU A 576 -33.58 -9.45 2.00
C LEU A 576 -33.82 -9.34 0.50
N ASP A 577 -34.76 -8.50 0.10
CA ASP A 577 -34.92 -8.08 -1.31
C ASP A 577 -34.17 -6.76 -1.52
N SER A 578 -33.28 -6.73 -2.50
CA SER A 578 -32.54 -5.51 -2.88
C SER A 578 -33.45 -4.36 -3.29
N ARG A 579 -34.67 -4.61 -3.78
CA ARG A 579 -35.63 -3.57 -4.15
C ARG A 579 -36.24 -2.90 -2.94
N ASP A 580 -36.53 -3.64 -1.88
CA ASP A 580 -37.01 -3.07 -0.62
C ASP A 580 -35.92 -2.18 0.01
N ILE A 581 -34.66 -2.58 -0.13
CA ILE A 581 -33.51 -1.77 0.25
C ILE A 581 -33.44 -0.49 -0.59
N ALA A 582 -33.60 -0.59 -1.91
CA ALA A 582 -33.54 0.57 -2.80
C ALA A 582 -34.71 1.54 -2.58
N ALA A 583 -35.92 1.03 -2.31
CA ALA A 583 -37.11 1.83 -2.08
C ALA A 583 -37.05 2.59 -0.75
N ASN A 584 -36.56 1.95 0.32
CA ASN A 584 -36.54 2.53 1.66
C ASN A 584 -35.18 2.30 2.37
N PRO A 585 -34.09 2.90 1.88
CA PRO A 585 -32.73 2.53 2.31
C PRO A 585 -32.44 2.79 3.78
N ILE A 586 -32.93 3.88 4.35
CA ILE A 586 -32.74 4.20 5.76
C ILE A 586 -33.53 3.23 6.66
N ALA A 587 -34.80 2.99 6.33
CA ALA A 587 -35.65 2.08 7.09
C ALA A 587 -35.09 0.64 7.04
N SER A 588 -34.67 0.21 5.85
CA SER A 588 -33.99 -1.07 5.64
C SER A 588 -32.69 -1.17 6.42
N ALA A 589 -31.84 -0.13 6.40
CA ALA A 589 -30.61 -0.10 7.20
C ALA A 589 -30.87 -0.24 8.70
N ARG A 590 -31.86 0.49 9.25
CA ARG A 590 -32.25 0.39 10.67
C ARG A 590 -32.79 -0.99 11.02
N ARG A 591 -33.65 -1.56 10.16
CA ARG A 591 -34.20 -2.91 10.34
C ARG A 591 -33.08 -3.95 10.34
N ILE A 592 -32.17 -3.89 9.37
CA ILE A 592 -31.06 -4.84 9.25
C ILE A 592 -30.13 -4.73 10.46
N ALA A 593 -29.77 -3.51 10.87
CA ALA A 593 -28.96 -3.29 12.07
C ALA A 593 -29.62 -3.91 13.31
N SER A 594 -30.93 -3.67 13.50
CA SER A 594 -31.69 -4.24 14.61
C SER A 594 -31.69 -5.78 14.60
N VAL A 595 -31.94 -6.42 13.45
CA VAL A 595 -31.96 -7.89 13.34
C VAL A 595 -30.55 -8.48 13.53
N CYS A 596 -29.51 -7.74 13.16
CA CYS A 596 -28.13 -8.13 13.43
C CYS A 596 -27.72 -7.94 14.91
N GLY A 597 -28.57 -7.35 15.76
CA GLY A 597 -28.25 -7.10 17.16
C GLY A 597 -27.44 -5.83 17.40
N LEU A 598 -27.37 -4.93 16.42
CA LEU A 598 -26.74 -3.61 16.54
C LEU A 598 -27.76 -2.63 17.16
N MET A 599 -27.51 -2.20 18.40
CA MET A 599 -28.49 -1.42 19.20
C MET A 599 -28.54 0.05 18.79
N ALA A 600 -29.70 0.53 18.34
CA ALA A 600 -29.91 1.91 17.88
C ALA A 600 -29.69 2.98 18.98
N GLY A 601 -29.88 2.65 20.26
CA GLY A 601 -29.77 3.59 21.38
C GLY A 601 -28.35 4.03 21.75
N ARG A 602 -27.32 3.54 21.06
CA ARG A 602 -25.90 3.87 21.34
C ARG A 602 -25.28 4.88 20.39
N MET A 603 -25.98 5.27 19.32
CA MET A 603 -25.46 6.28 18.39
C MET A 603 -25.65 7.68 18.96
N ASN A 604 -24.58 8.47 19.03
CA ASN A 604 -24.73 9.91 19.16
C ASN A 604 -25.28 10.53 17.86
N GLN A 605 -25.65 11.81 17.90
CA GLN A 605 -26.25 12.51 16.76
C GLN A 605 -25.37 12.48 15.49
N ALA A 606 -24.04 12.60 15.64
CA ALA A 606 -23.10 12.57 14.53
C ALA A 606 -22.97 11.15 13.93
N GLU A 607 -22.95 10.12 14.78
CA GLU A 607 -22.90 8.72 14.36
C GLU A 607 -24.19 8.30 13.63
N ALA A 608 -25.35 8.73 14.13
CA ALA A 608 -26.63 8.52 13.47
C ALA A 608 -26.67 9.21 12.09
N ALA A 609 -26.22 10.46 12.01
CA ALA A 609 -26.14 11.20 10.75
C ALA A 609 -25.21 10.52 9.75
N ARG A 610 -24.05 10.01 10.19
CA ARG A 610 -23.10 9.27 9.34
C ARG A 610 -23.70 7.96 8.84
N PHE A 611 -24.30 7.18 9.74
CA PHE A 611 -24.95 5.90 9.41
C PHE A 611 -26.06 6.10 8.37
N GLU A 612 -26.92 7.10 8.56
CA GLU A 612 -27.97 7.43 7.60
C GLU A 612 -27.44 7.97 6.28
N THR A 613 -26.36 8.75 6.31
CA THR A 613 -25.72 9.25 5.08
C THR A 613 -25.15 8.10 4.24
N CYS A 614 -24.52 7.12 4.89
CA CYS A 614 -24.09 5.89 4.22
C CYS A 614 -25.30 5.10 3.69
N ALA A 615 -26.37 4.96 4.48
CA ALA A 615 -27.58 4.27 4.07
C ALA A 615 -28.24 4.92 2.84
N ARG A 616 -28.32 6.26 2.78
CA ARG A 616 -28.87 7.01 1.64
C ARG A 616 -28.12 6.77 0.33
N ARG A 617 -26.84 6.41 0.37
CA ARG A 617 -26.00 6.19 -0.81
C ARG A 617 -26.24 4.82 -1.46
N VAL A 618 -27.44 4.63 -2.02
CA VAL A 618 -27.76 3.50 -2.89
C VAL A 618 -27.10 3.72 -4.24
N VAL A 619 -26.02 2.99 -4.51
CA VAL A 619 -25.36 3.01 -5.82
C VAL A 619 -26.02 1.92 -6.67
N SER A 620 -26.98 2.30 -7.52
CA SER A 620 -27.64 1.36 -8.46
C SER A 620 -27.03 1.39 -9.87
N ALA A 621 -26.11 2.31 -10.16
CA ALA A 621 -25.55 2.49 -11.49
C ALA A 621 -24.61 1.33 -11.87
N SER A 622 -25.17 0.28 -12.47
CA SER A 622 -24.41 -0.50 -13.44
C SER A 622 -24.25 0.40 -14.67
N SER A 623 -23.05 0.43 -15.26
CA SER A 623 -22.78 1.02 -16.56
C SER A 623 -23.94 0.81 -17.55
N HIS A 624 -24.35 1.86 -18.28
CA HIS A 624 -25.41 1.77 -19.31
C HIS A 624 -24.90 1.12 -20.60
N ILE A 625 -24.14 0.03 -20.50
CA ILE A 625 -23.70 -0.75 -21.66
C ILE A 625 -24.93 -1.46 -22.24
N PRO A 626 -25.34 -1.16 -23.48
CA PRO A 626 -26.47 -1.82 -24.12
C PRO A 626 -26.17 -3.30 -24.39
N LEU A 627 -27.20 -4.14 -24.29
CA LEU A 627 -27.16 -5.55 -24.67
C LEU A 627 -28.12 -5.70 -25.85
N ASP A 628 -27.76 -6.52 -26.83
CA ASP A 628 -28.69 -6.92 -27.89
C ASP A 628 -29.92 -7.63 -27.28
N PRO A 629 -31.13 -7.49 -27.87
CA PRO A 629 -32.33 -8.18 -27.41
C PRO A 629 -32.14 -9.70 -27.29
N ASP A 630 -31.40 -10.31 -28.22
CA ASP A 630 -31.09 -11.74 -28.21
C ASP A 630 -30.33 -12.18 -26.95
N CYS A 631 -29.42 -11.33 -26.42
CA CYS A 631 -28.77 -11.58 -25.13
C CYS A 631 -29.78 -11.63 -23.99
N VAL A 632 -30.74 -10.70 -23.97
CA VAL A 632 -31.76 -10.62 -22.92
C VAL A 632 -32.70 -11.82 -22.99
N HIS A 633 -33.17 -12.19 -24.18
CA HIS A 633 -34.01 -13.37 -24.38
C HIS A 633 -33.28 -14.67 -24.02
N PHE A 634 -32.01 -14.80 -24.40
CA PHE A 634 -31.18 -15.95 -24.00
C PHE A 634 -31.07 -16.06 -22.47
N LEU A 635 -30.74 -14.97 -21.78
CA LEU A 635 -30.62 -14.96 -20.31
C LEU A 635 -31.96 -15.28 -19.64
N GLN A 636 -33.06 -14.78 -20.19
CA GLN A 636 -34.40 -15.08 -19.69
C GLN A 636 -34.72 -16.57 -19.82
N GLY A 637 -34.45 -17.19 -20.97
CA GLY A 637 -34.61 -18.63 -21.15
C GLY A 637 -33.73 -19.44 -20.20
N MET A 638 -32.45 -19.09 -20.11
CA MET A 638 -31.47 -19.76 -19.22
C MET A 638 -31.86 -19.70 -17.75
N LEU A 639 -32.42 -18.57 -17.30
CA LEU A 639 -32.73 -18.31 -15.88
C LEU A 639 -34.20 -18.51 -15.53
N TRP A 640 -35.07 -18.84 -16.50
CA TRP A 640 -36.52 -18.98 -16.31
C TRP A 640 -36.87 -19.83 -15.09
N GLN A 641 -36.33 -21.04 -15.00
CA GLN A 641 -36.59 -21.95 -13.90
C GLN A 641 -36.17 -21.37 -12.54
N THR A 642 -35.02 -20.70 -12.48
CA THR A 642 -34.53 -20.07 -11.25
C THR A 642 -35.33 -18.81 -10.88
N ARG A 643 -35.83 -18.03 -11.85
CA ARG A 643 -36.73 -16.89 -11.62
C ARG A 643 -38.07 -17.36 -11.06
N GLU A 644 -38.67 -18.36 -11.68
CA GLU A 644 -39.96 -18.91 -11.24
C GLU A 644 -39.86 -19.57 -9.86
N ALA A 645 -38.78 -20.31 -9.60
CA ALA A 645 -38.52 -20.87 -8.28
C ALA A 645 -38.33 -19.76 -7.22
N ALA A 646 -37.56 -18.71 -7.50
CA ALA A 646 -37.38 -17.60 -6.57
C ALA A 646 -38.69 -16.87 -6.27
N ARG A 647 -39.55 -16.67 -7.27
CA ARG A 647 -40.89 -16.08 -7.10
C ARG A 647 -41.80 -16.96 -6.26
N ARG A 648 -41.90 -18.25 -6.60
CA ARG A 648 -42.78 -19.22 -5.95
C ARG A 648 -42.34 -19.52 -4.51
N ASP A 649 -41.05 -19.78 -4.30
CA ASP A 649 -40.54 -20.37 -3.06
C ASP A 649 -40.04 -19.31 -2.07
N LEU A 650 -39.62 -18.14 -2.57
CA LEU A 650 -39.05 -17.06 -1.76
C LEU A 650 -39.86 -15.76 -1.82
N GLY A 651 -40.94 -15.71 -2.60
CA GLY A 651 -41.78 -14.52 -2.76
C GLY A 651 -41.05 -13.34 -3.43
N LEU A 652 -39.93 -13.59 -4.11
CA LEU A 652 -39.14 -12.55 -4.76
C LEU A 652 -39.94 -11.97 -5.93
N SER A 653 -40.14 -10.66 -5.98
CA SER A 653 -40.82 -10.06 -7.15
C SER A 653 -39.85 -9.80 -8.29
N LEU A 654 -40.36 -10.06 -9.49
CA LEU A 654 -39.62 -10.11 -10.74
C LEU A 654 -39.76 -8.84 -11.59
N ALA A 655 -40.33 -7.78 -11.00
CA ALA A 655 -40.67 -6.56 -11.70
C ALA A 655 -39.47 -5.88 -12.39
N GLU A 656 -38.26 -6.04 -11.86
CA GLU A 656 -37.05 -5.46 -12.46
C GLU A 656 -36.69 -6.15 -13.79
N GLY A 657 -36.70 -7.49 -13.82
CA GLY A 657 -36.45 -8.22 -15.06
C GLY A 657 -37.63 -8.14 -16.03
N ASP A 658 -38.87 -8.03 -15.53
CA ASP A 658 -40.05 -7.88 -16.39
C ASP A 658 -40.04 -6.52 -17.10
N ALA A 659 -39.61 -5.46 -16.41
CA ALA A 659 -39.39 -4.15 -17.02
C ALA A 659 -38.26 -4.16 -18.07
N ILE A 660 -37.19 -4.95 -17.85
CA ILE A 660 -36.13 -5.14 -18.84
C ILE A 660 -36.67 -5.86 -20.09
N LEU A 661 -37.47 -6.90 -19.90
CA LEU A 661 -38.08 -7.67 -21.00
C LEU A 661 -39.08 -6.85 -21.80
N ALA A 662 -39.84 -5.96 -21.15
CA ALA A 662 -40.77 -5.06 -21.82
C ALA A 662 -40.07 -3.93 -22.61
N ALA A 663 -38.80 -3.64 -22.29
CA ALA A 663 -38.00 -2.61 -22.95
C ALA A 663 -37.14 -3.14 -24.10
N CYS A 664 -37.09 -4.47 -24.28
CA CYS A 664 -36.45 -5.15 -25.41
C CYS A 664 -37.51 -5.49 -26.46
#